data_AF-A0A846P5W4-F1
#
_entry.id   AF-A0A846P5W4-F1
#
_cell.length_a   1.000
_cell.length_b   1.000
_cell.length_c   1.000
_cell.angle_alpha   90.00
_cell.angle_beta   90.00
_cell.angle_gamma   90.00
#
_symmetry.space_group_name_H-M   'P 1'
#
loop_
_entity.id
_entity.type
_entity.pdbx_description
1 polymer ?
#
loop_
_entity_poly.entity_id
_entity_poly.type
_entity_poly.pdbx_seq_one_letter_code
_entity_poly.pdbx_strand_id
1 'polypeptide(L)'
;MIALVSFLLPFLLSYVGTLGLLQMRPREGFVDIPNERSSHEVPKPRFGGIALVGAFFAVYVILFAAVPGTRAYLPFAIGALLLFGTGVLDDWKGLPISIRFGIQVGAALLVILSGGVLDHIRLPMAGEIGLGALSIPLTLIFILVCVNFYNFIDGIDGLAAGSAFIAGAFLSLIAYTLGHFPLALVCLAVSGASLGFLQFNFPPSRLFMGDGGSTFLGFFFAYVAVTGNRLAPEVPVFIPVLILSSLFVDAGLTLVKRGLKGERIFEAHHTHYYQRLLSLGLNHKQVTILEYAITVMLGVSAVIYFKAGGWFPAFLTACWVVIFGALILKIRSLERGDRLFWEKRTLLVVAVDLLLITISYMGAYFLRLNFRFTYPEGIAMLKAFPIVLVVRSACFHWFGLYRGVWKYTSTEDLIKIIKAVSTGSAIIIASVVLLYRFVAFPRSLFVIEYFLLIVAIGGARFAFRVFHEFGKEAHSAAAKRVAIIGAGDFGDQIAREIKNTEGSATHIMCFVDDDKSKIGLTLRGYPILGPVDRIREICTEQRIDALILAISTLPDGKLVEIENISREIGVALEKRDDAKRRLEEPAAVLRERLRRGLGRSDSVEPAFWSLSSDDETYFKGKRVLVAAGGAPITSVLIRELVRLEASVTVQVDAPAEASGFPDELMERISIFIGGLDRPADIPQLIDVSTPDVIFLCVALGSPIGSSTLNSEEYLWRRAVRGTEALVRNLEGCNVASFNTLIFWEGHRAGSEVSYISAAAEAMVLNAVEISGAQSAVVRFRRILTEEMMRGMADPATGTSGQGSAFEFIEREAVTAALKTAARNRKRVLLVPKVDGLFSEGTVRRILASAAAHQGTEPKAAELGENSKRPLFPAETLKPSEIHGFEEVTSPIFPASTKLLEAASRLALASKIEARKIAMTAFEMELLGKVSTGIRNSSDEFPNNM
;
A
#
# COMPACT_ATOMS: atom_id res chain seq x y z
N MET A 1 -17.92 -3.46 45.59
CA MET A 1 -19.21 -3.57 44.88
C MET A 1 -19.51 -2.34 44.03
N ILE A 2 -19.62 -1.13 44.60
CA ILE A 2 -19.95 0.10 43.83
C ILE A 2 -18.99 0.33 42.65
N ALA A 3 -17.67 0.23 42.84
CA ALA A 3 -16.70 0.36 41.74
C ALA A 3 -16.91 -0.68 40.62
N LEU A 4 -17.26 -1.92 40.96
CA LEU A 4 -17.54 -2.96 39.96
C LEU A 4 -18.79 -2.60 39.14
N VAL A 5 -19.83 -2.09 39.81
CA VAL A 5 -21.05 -1.59 39.14
C VAL A 5 -20.73 -0.39 38.25
N SER A 6 -19.91 0.55 38.74
CA SER A 6 -19.45 1.71 37.97
C SER A 6 -18.70 1.33 36.70
N PHE A 7 -18.09 0.15 36.59
CA PHE A 7 -17.45 -0.29 35.35
C PHE A 7 -18.35 -1.18 34.49
N LEU A 8 -18.92 -2.25 35.09
CA LEU A 8 -19.63 -3.29 34.36
C LEU A 8 -21.00 -2.84 33.84
N LEU A 9 -21.74 -2.05 34.62
CA LEU A 9 -23.05 -1.59 34.20
C LEU A 9 -22.98 -0.67 32.97
N PRO A 10 -22.13 0.39 32.92
CA PRO A 10 -22.02 1.20 31.71
C PRO A 10 -21.42 0.42 30.53
N PHE A 11 -20.51 -0.54 30.78
CA PHE A 11 -20.03 -1.46 29.76
C PHE A 11 -21.17 -2.25 29.11
N LEU A 12 -22.00 -2.92 29.93
CA LEU A 12 -23.12 -3.73 29.45
C LEU A 12 -24.18 -2.87 28.75
N LEU A 13 -24.55 -1.73 29.34
CA LEU A 13 -25.53 -0.82 28.76
C LEU A 13 -25.04 -0.25 27.42
N SER A 14 -23.77 0.13 27.33
CA SER A 14 -23.19 0.62 26.07
C SER A 14 -23.11 -0.50 25.03
N TYR A 15 -22.67 -1.70 25.42
CA TYR A 15 -22.59 -2.85 24.53
C TYR A 15 -23.97 -3.23 23.94
N VAL A 16 -24.98 -3.38 24.80
CA VAL A 16 -26.36 -3.71 24.40
C VAL A 16 -26.99 -2.56 23.62
N GLY A 17 -26.76 -1.32 24.05
CA GLY A 17 -27.22 -0.13 23.35
C GLY A 17 -26.66 -0.05 21.93
N THR A 18 -25.36 -0.31 21.76
CA THR A 18 -24.73 -0.32 20.44
C THR A 18 -25.24 -1.48 19.57
N LEU A 19 -25.49 -2.67 20.13
CA LEU A 19 -26.17 -3.76 19.40
C LEU A 19 -27.56 -3.34 18.90
N GLY A 20 -28.35 -2.68 19.75
CA GLY A 20 -29.67 -2.17 19.37
C GLY A 20 -29.56 -1.14 18.24
N LEU A 21 -28.63 -0.19 18.34
CA LEU A 21 -28.38 0.82 17.31
C LEU A 21 -27.96 0.21 15.96
N LEU A 22 -27.18 -0.87 15.97
CA LEU A 22 -26.78 -1.59 14.74
C LEU A 22 -27.95 -2.30 14.05
N GLN A 23 -29.03 -2.63 14.76
CA GLN A 23 -30.23 -3.23 14.18
C GLN A 23 -31.17 -2.18 13.56
N MET A 24 -30.99 -0.90 13.89
CA MET A 24 -31.80 0.19 13.34
C MET A 24 -31.29 0.56 11.95
N ARG A 25 -32.21 0.76 11.00
CA ARG A 25 -31.85 1.40 9.72
C ARG A 25 -31.52 2.87 9.99
N PRO A 26 -30.28 3.33 9.72
CA PRO A 26 -29.92 4.73 9.90
C PRO A 26 -30.83 5.63 9.06
N ARG A 27 -31.30 6.75 9.62
CA ARG A 27 -31.91 7.82 8.81
C ARG A 27 -30.81 8.49 7.99
N GLU A 28 -31.17 9.09 6.84
CA GLU A 28 -30.23 9.65 5.85
C GLU A 28 -29.18 10.65 6.41
N GLY A 29 -29.44 11.31 7.55
CA GLY A 29 -28.46 12.21 8.20
C GLY A 29 -27.44 11.51 9.10
N PHE A 30 -27.74 10.30 9.58
CA PHE A 30 -26.89 9.59 10.55
C PHE A 30 -25.86 8.66 9.88
N VAL A 31 -25.62 8.83 8.58
CA VAL A 31 -24.70 8.01 7.79
C VAL A 31 -23.56 8.88 7.30
N ASP A 32 -22.34 8.44 7.58
CA ASP A 32 -21.13 9.02 7.04
C ASP A 32 -20.85 8.52 5.63
N ILE A 33 -20.97 9.38 4.64
CA ILE A 33 -20.65 9.04 3.25
C ILE A 33 -19.17 9.38 3.00
N PRO A 34 -18.35 8.41 2.56
CA PRO A 34 -16.94 8.64 2.23
C PRO A 34 -16.78 9.78 1.24
N ASN A 35 -15.82 10.66 1.51
CA ASN A 35 -15.40 11.76 0.65
C ASN A 35 -13.87 11.74 0.53
N GLU A 36 -13.30 12.64 -0.29
CA GLU A 36 -11.84 12.70 -0.54
C GLU A 36 -10.97 12.89 0.72
N ARG A 37 -11.58 13.27 1.86
CA ARG A 37 -10.93 13.46 3.17
C ARG A 37 -11.21 12.32 4.17
N SER A 38 -12.07 11.36 3.82
CA SER A 38 -12.45 10.25 4.69
C SER A 38 -11.38 9.16 4.72
N SER A 39 -11.17 8.55 5.88
CA SER A 39 -10.23 7.43 6.03
C SER A 39 -10.89 6.06 5.82
N HIS A 40 -12.21 6.02 5.64
CA HIS A 40 -13.00 4.81 5.36
C HIS A 40 -13.55 4.82 3.93
N GLU A 41 -13.72 3.62 3.37
CA GLU A 41 -14.18 3.43 1.98
C GLU A 41 -15.68 3.11 1.86
N VAL A 42 -16.33 2.69 2.95
CA VAL A 42 -17.74 2.25 2.96
C VAL A 42 -18.56 3.15 3.87
N PRO A 43 -19.76 3.61 3.47
CA PRO A 43 -20.60 4.41 4.34
C PRO A 43 -20.91 3.73 5.68
N LYS A 44 -20.65 4.44 6.79
CA LYS A 44 -20.84 3.91 8.15
C LYS A 44 -21.78 4.79 8.97
N PRO A 45 -22.63 4.23 9.83
CA PRO A 45 -23.49 5.05 10.67
C PRO A 45 -22.69 5.80 11.76
N ARG A 46 -23.03 7.07 12.02
CA ARG A 46 -22.40 8.01 12.98
C ARG A 46 -23.35 8.40 14.11
N PHE A 47 -23.65 7.46 14.99
CA PHE A 47 -24.49 7.72 16.17
C PHE A 47 -24.17 6.79 17.35
N GLY A 48 -22.98 6.18 17.33
CA GLY A 48 -22.51 5.30 18.40
C GLY A 48 -22.35 5.99 19.75
N GLY A 49 -22.09 7.30 19.74
CA GLY A 49 -22.03 8.15 20.91
C GLY A 49 -23.31 8.10 21.75
N ILE A 50 -24.47 7.84 21.16
CA ILE A 50 -25.74 7.75 21.90
C ILE A 50 -25.71 6.62 22.92
N ALA A 51 -25.24 5.42 22.52
CA ALA A 51 -25.15 4.29 23.43
C ALA A 51 -24.08 4.50 24.51
N LEU A 52 -22.93 5.06 24.14
CA LEU A 52 -21.83 5.35 25.07
C LEU A 52 -22.24 6.38 26.12
N VAL A 53 -22.72 7.54 25.69
CA VAL A 53 -23.05 8.66 26.58
C VAL A 53 -24.31 8.37 27.38
N GLY A 54 -25.31 7.72 26.77
CA GLY A 54 -26.51 7.25 27.47
C GLY A 54 -26.18 6.26 28.61
N ALA A 55 -25.29 5.29 28.34
CA ALA A 55 -24.84 4.35 29.36
C ALA A 55 -24.07 5.03 30.51
N PHE A 56 -23.19 6.00 30.18
CA PHE A 56 -22.51 6.81 31.19
C PHE A 56 -23.49 7.56 32.08
N PHE A 57 -24.46 8.28 31.50
CA PHE A 57 -25.41 9.08 32.28
C PHE A 57 -26.38 8.24 33.10
N ALA A 58 -26.82 7.08 32.59
CA ALA A 58 -27.65 6.14 33.36
C ALA A 58 -26.94 5.73 34.67
N VAL A 59 -25.64 5.46 34.59
CA VAL A 59 -24.82 5.10 35.76
C VAL A 59 -24.49 6.32 36.60
N TYR A 60 -24.26 7.49 36.00
CA TYR A 60 -24.04 8.74 36.72
C TYR A 60 -25.24 9.10 37.61
N VAL A 61 -26.48 8.88 37.17
CA VAL A 61 -27.69 9.10 38.00
C VAL A 61 -27.69 8.20 39.24
N ILE A 62 -27.32 6.91 39.08
CA ILE A 62 -27.19 5.97 40.20
C ILE A 62 -26.10 6.46 41.17
N LEU A 63 -24.96 6.90 40.64
CA LEU A 63 -23.86 7.44 41.44
C LEU A 63 -24.24 8.73 42.16
N PHE A 64 -24.98 9.63 41.50
CA PHE A 64 -25.48 10.88 42.05
C PHE A 64 -26.39 10.64 43.27
N ALA A 65 -27.22 9.60 43.21
CA ALA A 65 -28.07 9.19 44.31
C ALA A 65 -27.29 8.48 45.42
N ALA A 66 -26.44 7.51 45.08
CA ALA A 66 -25.80 6.60 46.03
C ALA A 66 -24.50 7.13 46.67
N VAL A 67 -23.79 8.06 46.01
CA VAL A 67 -22.48 8.57 46.43
C VAL A 67 -22.52 10.10 46.52
N PRO A 68 -22.73 10.69 47.72
CA PRO A 68 -22.96 12.13 47.88
C PRO A 68 -21.89 13.03 47.25
N GLY A 69 -20.62 12.62 47.28
CA GLY A 69 -19.52 13.40 46.69
C GLY A 69 -19.60 13.57 45.17
N THR A 70 -20.37 12.73 44.46
CA THR A 70 -20.55 12.88 43.00
C THR A 70 -21.46 14.05 42.63
N ARG A 71 -22.27 14.55 43.58
CA ARG A 71 -23.15 15.71 43.36
C ARG A 71 -22.38 16.99 43.02
N ALA A 72 -21.12 17.08 43.45
CA ALA A 72 -20.22 18.18 43.11
C ALA A 72 -19.94 18.28 41.59
N TYR A 73 -20.17 17.21 40.83
CA TYR A 73 -19.93 17.15 39.39
C TYR A 73 -21.19 17.48 38.55
N LEU A 74 -22.26 17.95 39.18
CA LEU A 74 -23.50 18.35 38.49
C LEU A 74 -23.28 19.43 37.40
N PRO A 75 -22.46 20.49 37.61
CA PRO A 75 -22.17 21.47 36.57
C PRO A 75 -21.53 20.83 35.33
N PHE A 76 -20.63 19.87 35.54
CA PHE A 76 -20.08 19.05 34.45
C PHE A 76 -21.17 18.24 33.76
N ALA A 77 -22.01 17.53 34.51
CA ALA A 77 -23.07 16.69 33.94
C ALA A 77 -24.03 17.49 33.04
N ILE A 78 -24.39 18.72 33.45
CA ILE A 78 -25.23 19.63 32.66
C ILE A 78 -24.50 20.07 31.38
N GLY A 79 -23.26 20.57 31.51
CA GLY A 79 -22.46 20.98 30.36
C GLY A 79 -22.21 19.84 29.36
N ALA A 80 -21.92 18.64 29.87
CA ALA A 80 -21.70 17.44 29.08
C ALA A 80 -22.95 16.99 28.33
N LEU A 81 -24.14 17.08 28.96
CA LEU A 81 -25.42 16.76 28.31
C LEU A 81 -25.78 17.79 27.22
N LEU A 82 -25.49 19.08 27.46
CA LEU A 82 -25.64 20.12 26.46
C LEU A 82 -24.77 19.85 25.23
N LEU A 83 -23.48 19.56 25.43
CA LEU A 83 -22.54 19.27 24.35
C LEU A 83 -22.92 18.01 23.58
N PHE A 84 -23.25 16.93 24.30
CA PHE A 84 -23.76 15.71 23.68
C PHE A 84 -25.00 15.97 22.82
N GLY A 85 -25.99 16.70 23.35
CA GLY A 85 -27.20 17.05 22.63
C GLY A 85 -26.91 17.88 21.37
N THR A 86 -25.98 18.84 21.45
CA THR A 86 -25.56 19.61 20.28
C THR A 86 -24.83 18.77 19.24
N GLY A 87 -23.94 17.86 19.65
CA GLY A 87 -23.23 17.01 18.72
C GLY A 87 -24.17 16.03 18.01
N VAL A 88 -25.16 15.47 18.70
CA VAL A 88 -26.20 14.63 18.07
C VAL A 88 -27.06 15.44 17.08
N LEU A 89 -27.37 16.71 17.40
CA LEU A 89 -28.09 17.59 16.48
C LEU A 89 -27.23 17.97 15.26
N ASP A 90 -25.93 18.16 15.45
CA ASP A 90 -24.95 18.40 14.39
C ASP A 90 -24.83 17.19 13.47
N ASP A 91 -24.67 15.99 14.04
CA ASP A 91 -24.64 14.72 13.31
C ASP A 91 -25.92 14.52 12.49
N TRP A 92 -27.08 14.99 12.97
CA TRP A 92 -28.36 14.83 12.26
C TRP A 92 -28.60 15.89 11.17
N LYS A 93 -28.39 17.18 11.48
CA LYS A 93 -28.84 18.30 10.63
C LYS A 93 -27.72 19.18 10.09
N GLY A 94 -26.51 19.07 10.64
CA GLY A 94 -25.42 20.03 10.43
C GLY A 94 -25.72 21.38 11.07
N LEU A 95 -24.89 21.79 12.03
CA LEU A 95 -25.01 23.05 12.74
C LEU A 95 -23.91 24.05 12.33
N PRO A 96 -24.25 25.35 12.27
CA PRO A 96 -23.26 26.41 12.11
C PRO A 96 -22.17 26.35 13.19
N ILE A 97 -20.92 26.62 12.80
CA ILE A 97 -19.76 26.65 13.70
C ILE A 97 -19.99 27.59 14.89
N SER A 98 -20.65 28.74 14.67
CA SER A 98 -20.94 29.73 15.71
C SER A 98 -21.84 29.18 16.82
N ILE A 99 -22.85 28.37 16.48
CA ILE A 99 -23.75 27.75 17.46
C ILE A 99 -22.99 26.70 18.27
N ARG A 100 -22.22 25.83 17.59
CA ARG A 100 -21.41 24.79 18.24
C ARG A 100 -20.41 25.42 19.21
N PHE A 101 -19.68 26.43 18.76
CA PHE A 101 -18.70 27.14 19.58
C PHE A 101 -19.35 27.89 20.74
N GLY A 102 -20.49 28.56 20.53
CA GLY A 102 -21.22 29.26 21.59
C GLY A 102 -21.66 28.31 22.72
N ILE A 103 -22.09 27.09 22.39
CA ILE A 103 -22.50 26.10 23.39
C ILE A 103 -21.28 25.48 24.09
N GLN A 104 -20.16 25.27 23.37
CA GLN A 104 -18.88 24.91 23.98
C GLN A 104 -18.43 25.95 25.03
N VAL A 105 -18.53 27.24 24.70
CA VAL A 105 -18.24 28.34 25.65
C VAL A 105 -19.19 28.30 26.83
N GLY A 106 -20.50 28.13 26.60
CA GLY A 106 -21.49 28.02 27.67
C GLY A 106 -21.21 26.86 28.64
N ALA A 107 -20.90 25.67 28.12
CA ALA A 107 -20.56 24.51 28.92
C ALA A 107 -19.26 24.72 29.73
N ALA A 108 -18.25 25.36 29.15
CA ALA A 108 -17.02 25.71 29.85
C ALA A 108 -17.25 26.75 30.96
N LEU A 109 -18.11 27.75 30.70
CA LEU A 109 -18.47 28.76 31.69
C LEU A 109 -19.22 28.15 32.88
N LEU A 110 -20.11 27.17 32.67
CA LEU A 110 -20.77 26.46 33.78
C LEU A 110 -19.75 25.82 34.74
N VAL A 111 -18.68 25.23 34.21
CA VAL A 111 -17.59 24.66 35.01
C VAL A 111 -16.83 25.76 35.76
N ILE A 112 -16.45 26.84 35.08
CA ILE A 112 -15.71 27.96 35.67
C ILE A 112 -16.51 28.62 36.79
N LEU A 113 -17.80 28.89 36.56
CA LEU A 113 -18.71 29.51 37.54
C LEU A 113 -18.95 28.61 38.76
N SER A 114 -18.79 27.28 38.61
CA SER A 114 -18.80 26.34 39.73
C SER A 114 -17.48 26.27 40.52
N GLY A 115 -16.50 27.12 40.15
CA GLY A 115 -15.16 27.15 40.74
C GLY A 115 -14.18 26.12 40.17
N GLY A 116 -14.49 25.53 39.02
CA GLY A 116 -13.55 24.70 38.27
C GLY A 116 -12.59 25.57 37.46
N VAL A 117 -11.51 26.03 38.08
CA VAL A 117 -10.53 26.93 37.44
C VAL A 117 -9.10 26.45 37.69
N LEU A 118 -8.21 26.69 36.72
CA LEU A 118 -6.78 26.41 36.80
C LEU A 118 -6.06 27.56 37.52
N ASP A 119 -6.05 27.53 38.86
CA ASP A 119 -5.47 28.62 39.65
C ASP A 119 -3.94 28.65 39.66
N HIS A 120 -3.32 27.50 39.45
CA HIS A 120 -1.88 27.33 39.44
C HIS A 120 -1.46 26.22 38.47
N ILE A 121 -0.23 26.30 37.99
CA ILE A 121 0.44 25.26 37.21
C ILE A 121 1.69 24.84 37.95
N ARG A 122 1.80 23.54 38.28
CA ARG A 122 3.02 22.96 38.84
C ARG A 122 3.96 22.54 37.72
N LEU A 123 5.14 23.15 37.66
CA LEU A 123 6.20 22.76 36.73
C LEU A 123 7.21 21.85 37.43
N PRO A 124 7.76 20.83 36.74
CA PRO A 124 8.86 20.05 37.27
C PRO A 124 10.02 20.98 37.65
N MET A 125 10.53 20.87 38.88
CA MET A 125 11.64 21.66 39.44
C MET A 125 11.38 23.16 39.69
N ALA A 126 10.48 23.81 38.94
CA ALA A 126 10.18 25.24 39.08
C ALA A 126 9.06 25.56 40.09
N GLY A 127 8.44 24.54 40.69
CA GLY A 127 7.42 24.71 41.72
C GLY A 127 6.05 25.07 41.14
N GLU A 128 5.20 25.67 41.98
CA GLU A 128 3.86 26.10 41.62
C GLU A 128 3.87 27.56 41.15
N ILE A 129 3.31 27.80 39.97
CA ILE A 129 3.14 29.14 39.40
C ILE A 129 1.65 29.48 39.45
N GLY A 130 1.28 30.50 40.23
CA GLY A 130 -0.09 31.01 40.27
C GLY A 130 -0.44 31.76 38.99
N LEU A 131 -1.62 31.49 38.43
CA LEU A 131 -2.10 32.11 37.19
C LEU A 131 -2.86 33.43 37.43
N GLY A 132 -3.34 33.67 38.65
CA GLY A 132 -4.04 34.91 39.03
C GLY A 132 -5.22 35.21 38.09
N ALA A 133 -5.29 36.45 37.58
CA ALA A 133 -6.37 36.88 36.68
C ALA A 133 -6.43 36.09 35.35
N LEU A 134 -5.33 35.44 34.94
CA LEU A 134 -5.29 34.60 33.74
C LEU A 134 -5.92 33.22 33.95
N SER A 135 -6.23 32.83 35.19
CA SER A 135 -6.84 31.53 35.54
C SER A 135 -8.13 31.27 34.72
N ILE A 136 -9.04 32.24 34.67
CA ILE A 136 -10.32 32.13 33.94
C ILE A 136 -10.13 32.00 32.42
N PRO A 137 -9.48 32.94 31.71
CA PRO A 137 -9.34 32.85 30.26
C PRO A 137 -8.53 31.63 29.82
N LEU A 138 -7.48 31.24 30.57
CA LEU A 138 -6.71 30.04 30.26
C LEU A 138 -7.51 28.77 30.47
N THR A 139 -8.33 28.68 31.53
CA THR A 139 -9.22 27.54 31.74
C THR A 139 -10.25 27.42 30.63
N LEU A 140 -10.84 28.54 30.21
CA LEU A 140 -11.78 28.57 29.09
C LEU A 140 -11.14 28.05 27.81
N ILE A 141 -9.99 28.62 27.42
CA ILE A 141 -9.24 28.19 26.22
C ILE A 141 -8.87 26.71 26.33
N PHE A 142 -8.40 26.26 27.50
CA PHE A 142 -8.00 24.89 27.74
C PHE A 142 -9.15 23.91 27.51
N ILE A 143 -10.34 24.19 28.07
CA ILE A 143 -11.52 23.33 27.88
C ILE A 143 -11.91 23.28 26.40
N LEU A 144 -11.98 24.44 25.72
CA LEU A 144 -12.35 24.50 24.30
C LEU A 144 -11.36 23.74 23.41
N VAL A 145 -10.05 23.88 23.68
CA VAL A 145 -9.00 23.15 22.98
C VAL A 145 -9.16 21.65 23.15
N CYS A 146 -9.35 21.17 24.39
CA CYS A 146 -9.53 19.74 24.66
C CYS A 146 -10.77 19.15 23.96
N VAL A 147 -11.90 19.87 23.97
CA VAL A 147 -13.14 19.44 23.30
C VAL A 147 -12.91 19.27 21.80
N ASN A 148 -12.32 20.28 21.14
CA ASN A 148 -12.11 20.23 19.70
C ASN A 148 -11.01 19.25 19.30
N PHE A 149 -9.93 19.14 20.08
CA PHE A 149 -8.87 18.17 19.83
C PHE A 149 -9.39 16.75 19.92
N TYR A 150 -10.23 16.45 20.91
CA TYR A 150 -10.84 15.13 21.01
C TYR A 150 -11.79 14.84 19.86
N ASN A 151 -12.54 15.84 19.38
CA ASN A 151 -13.39 15.71 18.21
C ASN A 151 -12.60 15.31 16.95
N PHE A 152 -11.41 15.89 16.75
CA PHE A 152 -10.57 15.58 15.58
C PHE A 152 -10.11 14.11 15.54
N ILE A 153 -9.94 13.48 16.71
CA ILE A 153 -9.42 12.10 16.84
C ILE A 153 -10.42 11.05 16.34
N ASP A 154 -11.74 11.34 16.32
CA ASP A 154 -12.80 10.38 15.94
C ASP A 154 -12.82 10.02 14.44
N GLY A 155 -11.78 10.37 13.68
CA GLY A 155 -11.62 10.02 12.27
C GLY A 155 -11.00 8.64 11.98
N ILE A 156 -10.53 7.91 13.00
CA ILE A 156 -10.01 6.53 12.86
C ILE A 156 -10.82 5.55 13.71
N ASP A 157 -11.15 4.40 13.11
CA ASP A 157 -11.75 3.23 13.75
C ASP A 157 -11.07 2.89 15.10
N GLY A 158 -11.84 2.96 16.19
CA GLY A 158 -11.39 2.55 17.53
C GLY A 158 -10.49 3.55 18.26
N LEU A 159 -9.98 4.60 17.61
CA LEU A 159 -8.96 5.46 18.21
C LEU A 159 -9.50 6.24 19.42
N ALA A 160 -10.58 7.00 19.24
CA ALA A 160 -11.17 7.85 20.26
C ALA A 160 -11.80 7.06 21.42
N ALA A 161 -12.49 5.95 21.11
CA ALA A 161 -13.12 5.11 22.14
C ALA A 161 -12.08 4.34 22.97
N GLY A 162 -11.03 3.81 22.34
CA GLY A 162 -10.01 3.07 23.06
C GLY A 162 -9.07 3.94 23.88
N SER A 163 -8.69 5.12 23.38
CA SER A 163 -7.97 6.09 24.20
C SER A 163 -8.81 6.55 25.40
N ALA A 164 -10.13 6.71 25.25
CA ALA A 164 -11.03 7.03 26.37
C ALA A 164 -11.11 5.90 27.40
N PHE A 165 -11.20 4.64 26.95
CA PHE A 165 -11.19 3.48 27.84
C PHE A 165 -9.92 3.45 28.70
N ILE A 166 -8.76 3.55 28.05
CA ILE A 166 -7.44 3.50 28.70
C ILE A 166 -7.25 4.70 29.63
N ALA A 167 -7.51 5.92 29.14
CA ALA A 167 -7.36 7.14 29.93
C ALA A 167 -8.31 7.16 31.13
N GLY A 168 -9.58 6.79 30.95
CA GLY A 168 -10.54 6.68 32.05
C GLY A 168 -10.10 5.67 33.12
N ALA A 169 -9.52 4.53 32.73
CA ALA A 169 -9.01 3.53 33.67
C ALA A 169 -7.82 4.06 34.49
N PHE A 170 -6.83 4.68 33.85
CA PHE A 170 -5.69 5.28 34.56
C PHE A 170 -6.10 6.46 35.44
N LEU A 171 -7.01 7.31 34.98
CA LEU A 171 -7.53 8.43 35.77
C LEU A 171 -8.36 7.95 36.97
N SER A 172 -9.12 6.87 36.81
CA SER A 172 -9.82 6.22 37.92
C SER A 172 -8.82 5.69 38.96
N LEU A 173 -7.76 5.01 38.52
CA LEU A 173 -6.70 4.53 39.40
C LEU A 173 -6.01 5.67 40.16
N ILE A 174 -5.65 6.75 39.46
CA ILE A 174 -5.00 7.92 40.07
C ILE A 174 -5.92 8.58 41.09
N ALA A 175 -7.17 8.86 40.72
CA ALA A 175 -8.16 9.44 41.62
C ALA A 175 -8.41 8.57 42.86
N TYR A 176 -8.45 7.24 42.69
CA TYR A 176 -8.56 6.31 43.81
C TYR A 176 -7.34 6.39 44.73
N THR A 177 -6.12 6.41 44.18
CA THR A 177 -4.89 6.52 44.99
C THR A 177 -4.75 7.86 45.72
N LEU A 178 -5.39 8.91 45.21
CA LEU A 178 -5.48 10.22 45.86
C LEU A 178 -6.60 10.32 46.91
N GLY A 179 -7.39 9.27 47.10
CA GLY A 179 -8.54 9.27 48.02
C GLY A 179 -9.80 9.94 47.46
N HIS A 180 -9.80 10.38 46.21
CA HIS A 180 -10.95 11.01 45.53
C HIS A 180 -11.88 9.96 44.94
N PHE A 181 -12.50 9.17 45.82
CA PHE A 181 -13.36 8.05 45.44
C PHE A 181 -14.52 8.42 44.49
N PRO A 182 -15.27 9.53 44.68
CA PRO A 182 -16.32 9.92 43.75
C PRO A 182 -15.80 10.15 42.32
N LEU A 183 -14.69 10.86 42.14
CA LEU A 183 -14.08 11.09 40.84
C LEU A 183 -13.62 9.77 40.20
N ALA A 184 -13.04 8.88 41.00
CA ALA A 184 -12.60 7.56 40.55
C ALA A 184 -13.75 6.74 39.94
N LEU A 185 -14.94 6.77 40.56
CA LEU A 185 -16.12 6.06 40.05
C LEU A 185 -16.65 6.65 38.74
N VAL A 186 -16.64 7.98 38.58
CA VAL A 186 -17.07 8.64 37.35
C VAL A 186 -16.09 8.34 36.20
N CYS A 187 -14.77 8.39 36.45
CA CYS A 187 -13.77 7.96 35.48
C CYS A 187 -13.89 6.48 35.09
N LEU A 188 -14.26 5.63 36.06
CA LEU A 188 -14.50 4.21 35.80
C LEU A 188 -15.76 3.98 34.95
N ALA A 189 -16.79 4.82 35.13
CA ALA A 189 -18.01 4.79 34.34
C ALA A 189 -17.78 5.17 32.88
N VAL A 190 -16.99 6.20 32.60
CA VAL A 190 -16.63 6.52 31.21
C VAL A 190 -15.79 5.41 30.60
N SER A 191 -14.84 4.84 31.36
CA SER A 191 -13.99 3.74 30.89
C SER A 191 -14.83 2.52 30.51
N GLY A 192 -15.77 2.11 31.36
CA GLY A 192 -16.70 1.01 31.08
C GLY A 192 -17.56 1.27 29.85
N ALA A 193 -18.19 2.44 29.76
CA ALA A 193 -19.01 2.83 28.61
C ALA A 193 -18.20 2.81 27.30
N SER A 194 -16.99 3.41 27.31
CA SER A 194 -16.10 3.40 26.15
C SER A 194 -15.70 2.00 25.72
N LEU A 195 -15.40 1.08 26.66
CA LEU A 195 -15.07 -0.31 26.31
C LEU A 195 -16.26 -1.06 25.71
N GLY A 196 -17.48 -0.80 26.17
CA GLY A 196 -18.71 -1.41 25.65
C GLY A 196 -18.94 -1.02 24.20
N PHE A 197 -18.82 0.27 23.89
CA PHE A 197 -18.89 0.79 22.52
C PHE A 197 -17.72 0.31 21.65
N LEU A 198 -16.51 0.24 22.23
CA LEU A 198 -15.29 -0.13 21.50
C LEU A 198 -15.38 -1.50 20.82
N GLN A 199 -16.15 -2.44 21.37
CA GLN A 199 -16.33 -3.77 20.76
C GLN A 199 -16.88 -3.72 19.33
N PHE A 200 -17.62 -2.65 18.99
CA PHE A 200 -18.21 -2.44 17.66
C PHE A 200 -17.48 -1.35 16.86
N ASN A 201 -16.67 -0.52 17.53
CA ASN A 201 -15.92 0.57 16.93
C ASN A 201 -14.46 0.18 16.59
N PHE A 202 -13.92 -0.90 17.18
CA PHE A 202 -12.56 -1.37 16.88
C PHE A 202 -12.40 -1.78 15.40
N PRO A 203 -11.25 -1.52 14.74
CA PRO A 203 -11.05 -1.82 13.33
C PRO A 203 -11.26 -3.31 12.95
N PRO A 204 -12.04 -3.63 11.90
CA PRO A 204 -12.88 -2.72 11.10
C PRO A 204 -14.17 -2.31 11.83
N SER A 205 -14.41 -1.01 11.98
CA SER A 205 -15.56 -0.50 12.74
C SER A 205 -16.88 -0.72 12.02
N ARG A 206 -17.93 -1.00 12.80
CA ARG A 206 -19.32 -1.12 12.32
C ARG A 206 -20.13 0.17 12.54
N LEU A 207 -19.68 1.02 13.46
CA LEU A 207 -20.36 2.23 13.88
C LEU A 207 -19.32 3.28 14.31
N PHE A 208 -19.49 4.52 13.87
CA PHE A 208 -18.70 5.66 14.32
C PHE A 208 -19.33 6.34 15.54
N MET A 209 -18.50 7.00 16.35
CA MET A 209 -18.95 7.64 17.57
C MET A 209 -19.80 8.88 17.25
N GLY A 210 -19.35 9.72 16.31
CA GLY A 210 -20.02 10.96 15.94
C GLY A 210 -19.71 12.10 16.90
N ASP A 211 -20.02 13.33 16.47
CA ASP A 211 -19.67 14.56 17.17
C ASP A 211 -20.29 14.61 18.58
N GLY A 212 -21.45 13.98 18.78
CA GLY A 212 -22.08 13.84 20.10
C GLY A 212 -21.19 13.15 21.13
N GLY A 213 -20.58 12.02 20.78
CA GLY A 213 -19.76 11.24 21.72
C GLY A 213 -18.35 11.81 21.88
N SER A 214 -17.74 12.28 20.79
CA SER A 214 -16.37 12.80 20.80
C SER A 214 -16.23 14.11 21.58
N THR A 215 -17.19 15.04 21.41
CA THR A 215 -17.21 16.32 22.15
C THR A 215 -17.50 16.11 23.64
N PHE A 216 -18.38 15.16 23.97
CA PHE A 216 -18.60 14.71 25.35
C PHE A 216 -17.31 14.21 25.99
N LEU A 217 -16.56 13.32 25.33
CA LEU A 217 -15.31 12.78 25.85
C LEU A 217 -14.24 13.87 26.00
N GLY A 218 -14.10 14.76 25.02
CA GLY A 218 -13.18 15.89 25.11
C GLY A 218 -13.50 16.81 26.30
N PHE A 219 -14.78 17.09 26.55
CA PHE A 219 -15.21 17.86 27.70
C PHE A 219 -14.99 17.11 29.02
N PHE A 220 -15.25 15.80 29.05
CA PHE A 220 -14.98 14.94 30.20
C PHE A 220 -13.52 14.99 30.64
N PHE A 221 -12.59 14.76 29.72
CA PHE A 221 -11.16 14.77 30.06
C PHE A 221 -10.65 16.16 30.43
N ALA A 222 -11.17 17.22 29.80
CA ALA A 222 -10.88 18.59 30.20
C ALA A 222 -11.34 18.86 31.64
N TYR A 223 -12.57 18.45 31.97
CA TYR A 223 -13.13 18.62 33.31
C TYR A 223 -12.34 17.85 34.37
N VAL A 224 -11.95 16.60 34.09
CA VAL A 224 -11.11 15.80 35.00
C VAL A 224 -9.73 16.44 35.18
N ALA A 225 -9.13 17.04 34.15
CA ALA A 225 -7.87 17.78 34.28
C ALA A 225 -7.99 19.00 35.20
N VAL A 226 -9.01 19.84 34.97
CA VAL A 226 -9.23 21.05 35.79
C VAL A 226 -9.56 20.67 37.23
N THR A 227 -10.49 19.73 37.42
CA THR A 227 -10.91 19.27 38.75
C THR A 227 -9.80 18.53 39.48
N GLY A 228 -9.02 17.71 38.76
CA GLY A 228 -7.88 16.97 39.31
C GLY A 228 -6.80 17.90 39.85
N ASN A 229 -6.44 18.96 39.12
CA ASN A 229 -5.49 19.97 39.60
C ASN A 229 -5.98 20.66 40.88
N ARG A 230 -7.28 20.94 40.97
CA ARG A 230 -7.86 21.55 42.18
C ARG A 230 -7.87 20.58 43.37
N LEU A 231 -8.24 19.32 43.13
CA LEU A 231 -8.39 18.31 44.18
C LEU A 231 -7.04 17.74 44.67
N ALA A 232 -6.01 17.80 43.84
CA ALA A 232 -4.66 17.39 44.17
C ALA A 232 -3.67 18.38 43.51
N PRO A 233 -3.44 19.56 44.12
CA PRO A 233 -2.49 20.58 43.63
C PRO A 233 -1.07 20.03 43.37
N GLU A 234 -0.72 18.97 44.09
CA GLU A 234 0.55 18.30 43.93
C GLU A 234 0.70 17.55 42.59
N VAL A 235 -0.42 17.24 41.95
CA VAL A 235 -0.52 16.55 40.66
C VAL A 235 -0.65 17.60 39.56
N PRO A 236 0.32 17.73 38.64
CA PRO A 236 0.22 18.74 37.60
C PRO A 236 -1.05 18.56 36.75
N VAL A 237 -1.71 19.67 36.41
CA VAL A 237 -2.82 19.78 35.43
C VAL A 237 -2.60 18.89 34.20
N PHE A 238 -1.35 18.77 33.80
CA PHE A 238 -0.97 18.01 32.62
C PHE A 238 -1.18 16.51 32.76
N ILE A 239 -1.48 15.90 33.91
CA ILE A 239 -1.59 14.42 33.98
C ILE A 239 -2.68 13.85 33.07
N PRO A 240 -3.95 14.31 33.08
CA PRO A 240 -4.96 13.77 32.17
C PRO A 240 -4.68 14.14 30.70
N VAL A 241 -4.03 15.28 30.48
CA VAL A 241 -3.52 15.70 29.16
C VAL A 241 -2.32 14.85 28.72
N LEU A 242 -1.50 14.38 29.66
CA LEU A 242 -0.29 13.58 29.44
C LEU A 242 -0.70 12.21 28.94
N ILE A 243 -1.74 11.61 29.53
CA ILE A 243 -2.24 10.31 29.08
C ILE A 243 -2.72 10.40 27.62
N LEU A 244 -3.33 11.52 27.24
CA LEU A 244 -3.80 11.80 25.87
C LEU A 244 -2.78 12.59 25.04
N SER A 245 -1.53 12.74 25.49
CA SER A 245 -0.63 13.74 24.91
C SER A 245 -0.21 13.42 23.50
N SER A 246 -0.10 12.15 23.15
CA SER A 246 0.21 11.74 21.77
C SER A 246 -0.76 12.39 20.78
N LEU A 247 -2.05 12.39 21.12
CA LEU A 247 -3.13 12.95 20.30
C LEU A 247 -3.19 14.47 20.40
N PHE A 248 -3.05 15.03 21.61
CA PHE A 248 -3.18 16.47 21.82
C PHE A 248 -1.96 17.24 21.29
N VAL A 249 -0.76 16.68 21.44
CA VAL A 249 0.47 17.25 20.87
C VAL A 249 0.40 17.22 19.35
N ASP A 250 -0.12 16.13 18.75
CA ASP A 250 -0.32 16.08 17.31
C ASP A 250 -1.31 17.16 16.81
N ALA A 251 -2.50 17.24 17.43
CA ALA A 251 -3.50 18.24 17.07
C ALA A 251 -2.94 19.67 17.22
N GLY A 252 -2.28 19.96 18.35
CA GLY A 252 -1.66 21.26 18.60
C GLY A 252 -0.56 21.61 17.58
N LEU A 253 0.39 20.70 17.33
CA LEU A 253 1.46 20.94 16.37
C LEU A 253 0.95 21.09 14.93
N THR A 254 -0.10 20.34 14.57
CA THR A 254 -0.74 20.44 13.26
C THR A 254 -1.37 21.81 13.08
N LEU A 255 -2.16 22.28 14.04
CA LEU A 255 -2.77 23.61 13.99
C LEU A 255 -1.73 24.73 14.00
N VAL A 256 -0.69 24.65 14.83
CA VAL A 256 0.40 25.63 14.86
C VAL A 256 1.10 25.69 13.50
N LYS A 257 1.42 24.54 12.90
CA LYS A 257 2.06 24.48 11.57
C LYS A 257 1.19 25.10 10.48
N ARG A 258 -0.13 24.85 10.52
CA ARG A 258 -1.09 25.45 9.57
C ARG A 258 -1.18 26.97 9.75
N GLY A 259 -1.30 27.42 11.00
CA GLY A 259 -1.33 28.85 11.32
C GLY A 259 -0.06 29.58 10.87
N LEU A 260 1.12 29.00 11.11
CA LEU A 260 2.41 29.56 10.65
C LEU A 260 2.53 29.64 9.13
N LYS A 261 1.79 28.82 8.38
CA LYS A 261 1.74 28.84 6.92
C LYS A 261 0.63 29.76 6.36
N GLY A 262 -0.15 30.41 7.24
CA GLY A 262 -1.32 31.19 6.83
C GLY A 262 -2.50 30.33 6.35
N GLU A 263 -2.48 29.02 6.58
CA GLU A 263 -3.59 28.13 6.24
C GLU A 263 -4.76 28.37 7.21
N ARG A 264 -5.99 28.21 6.72
CA ARG A 264 -7.19 28.32 7.56
C ARG A 264 -7.21 27.16 8.58
N ILE A 265 -7.03 27.50 9.86
CA ILE A 265 -6.98 26.54 10.98
C ILE A 265 -8.34 25.92 11.31
N PHE A 266 -9.44 26.58 10.93
CA PHE A 266 -10.81 26.14 11.20
C PHE A 266 -11.39 25.25 10.10
N GLU A 267 -10.68 25.08 8.98
CA GLU A 267 -11.09 24.19 7.91
C GLU A 267 -10.61 22.76 8.18
N ALA A 268 -11.47 21.78 7.90
CA ALA A 268 -11.17 20.37 8.05
C ALA A 268 -9.93 19.96 7.23
N HIS A 269 -9.07 19.12 7.80
CA HIS A 269 -7.80 18.72 7.18
C HIS A 269 -7.43 17.25 7.48
N HIS A 270 -6.53 16.70 6.66
CA HIS A 270 -6.09 15.29 6.74
C HIS A 270 -4.60 15.15 7.14
N THR A 271 -4.03 16.13 7.85
CA THR A 271 -2.58 16.20 8.12
C THR A 271 -2.19 15.80 9.54
N HIS A 272 -3.06 15.10 10.28
CA HIS A 272 -2.74 14.56 11.60
C HIS A 272 -1.72 13.42 11.53
N TYR A 273 -0.96 13.21 12.60
CA TYR A 273 0.02 12.14 12.78
C TYR A 273 -0.52 10.78 12.37
N TYR A 274 -1.71 10.42 12.88
CA TYR A 274 -2.30 9.12 12.63
C TYR A 274 -2.71 8.94 11.17
N GLN A 275 -3.14 10.01 10.48
CA GLN A 275 -3.47 9.99 9.05
C GLN A 275 -2.21 9.86 8.18
N ARG A 276 -1.10 10.49 8.61
CA ARG A 276 0.21 10.31 7.97
C ARG A 276 0.73 8.89 8.12
N LEU A 277 0.48 8.26 9.27
CA LEU A 277 0.82 6.84 9.44
C LEU A 277 0.05 5.96 8.46
N LEU A 278 -1.23 6.25 8.22
CA LEU A 278 -2.02 5.56 7.19
C LEU A 278 -1.45 5.80 5.78
N SER A 279 -1.10 7.04 5.43
CA SER A 279 -0.53 7.35 4.10
C SER A 279 0.86 6.73 3.88
N LEU A 280 1.60 6.45 4.95
CA LEU A 280 2.86 5.70 4.90
C LEU A 280 2.68 4.19 4.70
N GLY A 281 1.44 3.70 4.71
CA GLY A 281 1.08 2.31 4.43
C GLY A 281 0.78 1.45 5.66
N LEU A 282 0.59 2.05 6.84
CA LEU A 282 0.00 1.34 7.98
C LEU A 282 -1.52 1.24 7.80
N ASN A 283 -2.13 0.16 8.29
CA ASN A 283 -3.59 0.05 8.29
C ASN A 283 -4.20 0.64 9.57
N HIS A 284 -5.53 0.83 9.59
CA HIS A 284 -6.27 1.38 10.74
C HIS A 284 -6.02 0.60 12.03
N LYS A 285 -6.01 -0.74 11.98
CA LYS A 285 -5.76 -1.62 13.13
C LYS A 285 -4.38 -1.38 13.74
N GLN A 286 -3.35 -1.25 12.90
CA GLN A 286 -1.99 -0.96 13.33
C GLN A 286 -1.91 0.41 14.00
N VAL A 287 -2.44 1.45 13.38
CA VAL A 287 -2.41 2.80 13.95
C VAL A 287 -3.12 2.83 15.31
N THR A 288 -4.29 2.21 15.41
CA THR A 288 -5.07 2.13 16.65
C THR A 288 -4.34 1.35 17.76
N ILE A 289 -3.74 0.20 17.46
CA ILE A 289 -2.97 -0.57 18.46
C ILE A 289 -1.71 0.19 18.92
N LEU A 290 -1.01 0.85 17.99
CA LEU A 290 0.16 1.66 18.32
C LEU A 290 -0.23 2.78 19.28
N GLU A 291 -1.32 3.46 19.01
CA GLU A 291 -1.80 4.54 19.85
C GLU A 291 -2.26 4.04 21.22
N TYR A 292 -2.89 2.87 21.31
CA TYR A 292 -3.22 2.26 22.60
C TYR A 292 -1.96 1.97 23.41
N ALA A 293 -0.92 1.43 22.77
CA ALA A 293 0.35 1.17 23.44
C ALA A 293 0.98 2.46 23.96
N ILE A 294 0.99 3.53 23.16
CA ILE A 294 1.48 4.85 23.56
C ILE A 294 0.65 5.40 24.73
N THR A 295 -0.69 5.35 24.63
CA THR A 295 -1.61 5.81 25.68
C THR A 295 -1.40 5.04 26.98
N VAL A 296 -1.20 3.71 26.92
CA VAL A 296 -0.87 2.90 28.11
C VAL A 296 0.48 3.29 28.69
N MET A 297 1.51 3.50 27.86
CA MET A 297 2.82 3.94 28.32
C MET A 297 2.75 5.31 29.00
N LEU A 298 1.97 6.24 28.46
CA LEU A 298 1.70 7.55 29.06
C LEU A 298 0.88 7.43 30.35
N GLY A 299 -0.10 6.53 30.41
CA GLY A 299 -0.86 6.19 31.61
C GLY A 299 0.01 5.64 32.75
N VAL A 300 0.87 4.67 32.45
CA VAL A 300 1.86 4.16 33.41
C VAL A 300 2.81 5.28 33.84
N SER A 301 3.29 6.08 32.88
CA SER A 301 4.14 7.24 33.16
C SER A 301 3.46 8.23 34.11
N ALA A 302 2.18 8.52 33.92
CA ALA A 302 1.40 9.39 34.80
C ALA A 302 1.29 8.84 36.24
N VAL A 303 1.06 7.53 36.39
CA VAL A 303 1.02 6.89 37.72
C VAL A 303 2.38 6.95 38.41
N ILE A 304 3.47 6.70 37.66
CA ILE A 304 4.83 6.78 38.21
C ILE A 304 5.19 8.23 38.52
N TYR A 305 4.88 9.17 37.62
CA TYR A 305 5.10 10.60 37.80
C TYR A 305 4.49 11.08 39.12
N PHE A 306 3.27 10.66 39.42
CA PHE A 306 2.61 10.99 40.68
C PHE A 306 3.30 10.37 41.90
N LYS A 307 3.67 9.09 41.83
CA LYS A 307 4.32 8.41 42.97
C LYS A 307 5.77 8.85 43.19
N ALA A 308 6.44 9.32 42.15
CA ALA A 308 7.85 9.67 42.18
C ALA A 308 8.04 11.17 42.43
N GLY A 309 8.69 11.52 43.54
CA GLY A 309 9.09 12.89 43.84
C GLY A 309 10.44 13.29 43.23
N GLY A 310 10.83 14.55 43.43
CA GLY A 310 12.17 15.07 43.10
C GLY A 310 12.41 15.30 41.61
N TRP A 311 13.56 14.84 41.10
CA TRP A 311 14.01 15.08 39.72
C TRP A 311 13.39 14.15 38.68
N PHE A 312 12.76 13.05 39.13
CA PHE A 312 12.24 12.03 38.23
C PHE A 312 11.09 12.50 37.33
N PRO A 313 10.10 13.26 37.82
CA PRO A 313 9.09 13.89 36.96
C PRO A 313 9.68 14.69 35.80
N ALA A 314 10.73 15.48 36.07
CA ALA A 314 11.42 16.27 35.05
C ALA A 314 12.14 15.39 34.03
N PHE A 315 12.82 14.34 34.49
CA PHE A 315 13.46 13.35 33.63
C PHE A 315 12.45 12.62 32.72
N LEU A 316 11.32 12.18 33.29
CA LEU A 316 10.26 11.49 32.53
C LEU A 316 9.66 12.39 31.47
N THR A 317 9.39 13.66 31.81
CA THR A 317 8.97 14.67 30.82
C THR A 317 10.00 14.86 29.72
N ALA A 318 11.30 14.96 30.06
CA ALA A 318 12.37 15.08 29.08
C ALA A 318 12.44 13.86 28.14
N CYS A 319 12.28 12.65 28.66
CA CYS A 319 12.19 11.43 27.84
C CYS A 319 11.04 11.50 26.84
N TRP A 320 9.84 11.91 27.27
CA TRP A 320 8.69 12.03 26.38
C TRP A 320 8.89 13.12 25.31
N VAL A 321 9.49 14.26 25.66
CA VAL A 321 9.84 15.32 24.71
C VAL A 321 10.82 14.78 23.64
N VAL A 322 11.84 14.02 24.05
CA VAL A 322 12.80 13.40 23.12
C VAL A 322 12.12 12.35 22.24
N ILE A 323 11.26 11.49 22.81
CA ILE A 323 10.53 10.45 22.07
C ILE A 323 9.59 11.06 21.03
N PHE A 324 8.73 12.01 21.44
CA PHE A 324 7.81 12.68 20.53
C PHE A 324 8.58 13.49 19.48
N GLY A 325 9.63 14.21 19.88
CA GLY A 325 10.52 14.92 18.94
C GLY A 325 11.11 13.99 17.89
N ALA A 326 11.64 12.83 18.31
CA ALA A 326 12.18 11.82 17.41
C ALA A 326 11.10 11.22 16.48
N LEU A 327 9.90 10.95 16.99
CA LEU A 327 8.76 10.47 16.18
C LEU A 327 8.35 11.49 15.12
N ILE A 328 8.24 12.77 15.49
CA ILE A 328 7.90 13.86 14.57
C ILE A 328 8.97 14.01 13.49
N LEU A 329 10.26 14.01 13.87
CA LEU A 329 11.36 14.09 12.92
C LEU A 329 11.38 12.88 11.98
N LYS A 330 11.11 11.68 12.49
CA LYS A 330 11.02 10.45 11.70
C LYS A 330 9.90 10.53 10.67
N ILE A 331 8.70 10.95 11.05
CA ILE A 331 7.58 11.10 10.10
C ILE A 331 7.92 12.13 9.05
N ARG A 332 8.48 13.29 9.43
CA ARG A 332 8.92 14.31 8.47
C ARG A 332 10.00 13.82 7.51
N SER A 333 10.87 12.93 7.96
CA SER A 333 11.87 12.29 7.09
C SER A 333 11.21 11.32 6.12
N LEU A 334 10.25 10.50 6.60
CA LEU A 334 9.49 9.58 5.76
C LEU A 334 8.63 10.32 4.72
N GLU A 335 8.02 11.44 5.09
CA GLU A 335 7.24 12.31 4.18
C GLU A 335 8.11 12.95 3.09
N ARG A 336 9.35 13.33 3.42
CA ARG A 336 10.29 13.93 2.46
C ARG A 336 10.93 12.93 1.52
N GLY A 337 10.70 11.63 1.72
CA GLY A 337 11.41 10.59 0.99
C GLY A 337 12.89 10.46 1.35
N ASP A 338 13.35 11.19 2.39
CA ASP A 338 14.73 11.23 2.85
C ASP A 338 15.18 9.80 3.23
N ARG A 339 16.01 9.18 2.38
CA ARG A 339 16.62 7.87 2.64
C ARG A 339 17.62 7.87 3.81
N LEU A 340 18.03 9.05 4.28
CA LEU A 340 19.05 9.26 5.30
C LEU A 340 18.79 8.47 6.61
N PHE A 341 17.51 8.22 6.94
CA PHE A 341 17.12 7.45 8.12
C PHE A 341 17.09 5.92 7.90
N TRP A 342 16.90 5.45 6.68
CA TRP A 342 16.98 4.02 6.34
C TRP A 342 18.43 3.53 6.29
N GLU A 343 19.37 4.38 5.84
CA GLU A 343 20.81 4.13 5.95
C GLU A 343 21.29 4.13 7.42
N LYS A 344 20.59 4.89 8.29
CA LYS A 344 20.84 4.98 9.73
C LYS A 344 19.89 4.14 10.59
N ARG A 345 19.29 3.09 10.03
CA ARG A 345 18.42 2.15 10.77
C ARG A 345 19.05 1.66 12.07
N THR A 346 20.36 1.41 12.04
CA THR A 346 21.16 1.00 13.20
C THR A 346 21.13 2.05 14.31
N LEU A 347 21.21 3.35 14.00
CA LEU A 347 21.18 4.42 15.00
C LEU A 347 19.80 4.52 15.69
N LEU A 348 18.72 4.30 14.95
CA LEU A 348 17.38 4.29 15.56
C LEU A 348 17.19 3.09 16.49
N VAL A 349 17.64 1.91 16.08
CA VAL A 349 17.62 0.71 16.92
C VAL A 349 18.48 0.91 18.17
N VAL A 350 19.67 1.50 18.02
CA VAL A 350 20.55 1.85 19.15
C VAL A 350 19.86 2.85 20.09
N ALA A 351 19.22 3.90 19.57
CA ALA A 351 18.52 4.88 20.39
C ALA A 351 17.36 4.26 21.19
N VAL A 352 16.58 3.37 20.56
CA VAL A 352 15.52 2.62 21.24
C VAL A 352 16.09 1.71 22.32
N ASP A 353 17.15 0.95 22.01
CA ASP A 353 17.78 0.07 22.99
C ASP A 353 18.39 0.87 24.16
N LEU A 354 19.00 2.04 23.92
CA LEU A 354 19.49 2.95 24.97
C LEU A 354 18.37 3.45 25.88
N LEU A 355 17.22 3.79 25.30
CA LEU A 355 16.04 4.17 26.07
C LEU A 355 15.54 3.01 26.93
N LEU A 356 15.47 1.79 26.37
CA LEU A 356 15.05 0.59 27.11
C LEU A 356 16.02 0.22 28.23
N ILE A 357 17.33 0.35 28.02
CA ILE A 357 18.36 0.21 29.06
C ILE A 357 18.10 1.21 30.18
N THR A 358 17.88 2.47 29.83
CA THR A 358 17.63 3.54 30.79
C THR A 358 16.37 3.29 31.62
N ILE A 359 15.25 2.95 30.96
CA ILE A 359 13.98 2.63 31.62
C ILE A 359 14.13 1.43 32.54
N SER A 360 14.81 0.37 32.10
CA SER A 360 14.99 -0.86 32.91
C SER A 360 15.85 -0.59 34.15
N TYR A 361 16.94 0.17 33.98
CA TYR A 361 17.83 0.54 35.08
C TYR A 361 17.14 1.44 36.10
N MET A 362 16.46 2.49 35.65
CA MET A 362 15.67 3.36 36.54
C MET A 362 14.54 2.58 37.23
N GLY A 363 13.79 1.79 36.46
CA GLY A 363 12.69 0.95 36.95
C GLY A 363 13.14 -0.01 38.06
N ALA A 364 14.35 -0.56 37.96
CA ALA A 364 14.92 -1.40 39.00
C ALA A 364 15.15 -0.67 40.32
N TYR A 365 15.63 0.59 40.29
CA TYR A 365 15.71 1.41 41.51
C TYR A 365 14.32 1.69 42.09
N PHE A 366 13.34 2.04 41.27
CA PHE A 366 11.98 2.32 41.76
C PHE A 366 11.34 1.12 42.42
N LEU A 367 11.38 -0.04 41.78
CA LEU A 367 10.86 -1.27 42.36
C LEU A 367 11.62 -1.66 43.62
N ARG A 368 12.94 -1.47 43.62
CA ARG A 368 13.76 -1.82 44.79
C ARG A 368 13.49 -0.93 46.00
N LEU A 369 13.25 0.35 45.76
CA LEU A 369 13.09 1.37 46.80
C LEU A 369 11.62 1.70 47.09
N ASN A 370 10.68 0.90 46.58
CA ASN A 370 9.24 1.13 46.75
C ASN A 370 8.80 2.57 46.36
N PHE A 371 9.41 3.11 45.29
CA PHE A 371 9.21 4.47 44.81
C PHE A 371 9.63 5.58 45.79
N ARG A 372 10.41 5.26 46.83
CA ARG A 372 10.93 6.22 47.81
C ARG A 372 12.44 6.39 47.63
N PHE A 373 12.85 7.46 46.98
CA PHE A 373 14.27 7.76 46.77
C PHE A 373 14.85 8.57 47.93
N THR A 374 15.97 8.12 48.49
CA THR A 374 16.82 8.97 49.34
C THR A 374 17.92 9.64 48.52
N TYR A 375 18.42 10.79 48.99
CA TYR A 375 19.47 11.55 48.32
C TYR A 375 20.76 10.74 48.03
N PRO A 376 21.28 9.89 48.95
CA PRO A 376 22.46 9.06 48.69
C PRO A 376 22.24 8.03 47.57
N GLU A 377 21.06 7.40 47.51
CA GLU A 377 20.72 6.42 46.48
C GLU A 377 20.58 7.07 45.11
N GLY A 378 20.03 8.28 45.05
CA GLY A 378 19.96 9.07 43.81
C GLY A 378 21.34 9.42 43.23
N ILE A 379 22.30 9.79 44.09
CA ILE A 379 23.68 10.06 43.65
C ILE A 379 24.36 8.77 43.17
N ALA A 380 24.21 7.67 43.91
CA ALA A 380 24.78 6.38 43.53
C ALA A 380 24.23 5.93 42.15
N MET A 381 22.91 6.06 41.96
CA MET A 381 22.24 5.79 40.69
C MET A 381 22.84 6.60 39.53
N LEU A 382 23.00 7.91 39.70
CA LEU A 382 23.57 8.80 38.68
C LEU A 382 25.04 8.49 38.38
N LYS A 383 25.85 8.11 39.37
CA LYS A 383 27.26 7.74 39.19
C LYS A 383 27.43 6.46 38.38
N ALA A 384 26.60 5.44 38.64
CA ALA A 384 26.68 4.16 37.92
C ALA A 384 26.01 4.20 36.53
N PHE A 385 25.12 5.15 36.27
CA PHE A 385 24.36 5.22 35.01
C PHE A 385 25.22 5.26 33.73
N PRO A 386 26.30 6.07 33.63
CA PRO A 386 27.18 6.06 32.46
C PRO A 386 27.86 4.70 32.22
N ILE A 387 28.29 4.04 33.31
CA ILE A 387 28.92 2.71 33.23
C ILE A 387 27.92 1.70 32.66
N VAL A 388 26.68 1.72 33.17
CA VAL A 388 25.61 0.83 32.69
C VAL A 388 25.35 1.06 31.20
N LEU A 389 25.19 2.30 30.74
CA LEU A 389 24.93 2.61 29.34
C LEU A 389 26.08 2.14 28.43
N VAL A 390 27.32 2.44 28.78
CA VAL A 390 28.50 2.07 27.98
C VAL A 390 28.66 0.55 27.90
N VAL A 391 28.62 -0.14 29.05
CA VAL A 391 28.81 -1.59 29.11
C VAL A 391 27.68 -2.32 28.39
N ARG A 392 26.41 -1.92 28.58
CA ARG A 392 25.26 -2.53 27.90
C ARG A 392 25.35 -2.35 26.39
N SER A 393 25.64 -1.14 25.93
CA SER A 393 25.77 -0.84 24.49
C SER A 393 26.90 -1.62 23.84
N ALA A 394 28.06 -1.73 24.50
CA ALA A 394 29.18 -2.52 24.03
C ALA A 394 28.83 -4.02 23.92
N CYS A 395 28.15 -4.57 24.94
CA CYS A 395 27.71 -5.96 24.90
C CYS A 395 26.69 -6.21 23.78
N PHE A 396 25.70 -5.34 23.59
CA PHE A 396 24.70 -5.51 22.53
C PHE A 396 25.32 -5.45 21.14
N HIS A 397 26.32 -4.59 20.95
CA HIS A 397 27.10 -4.54 19.74
C HIS A 397 27.90 -5.84 19.51
N TRP A 398 28.62 -6.30 20.54
CA TRP A 398 29.44 -7.51 20.48
C TRP A 398 28.64 -8.77 20.11
N PHE A 399 27.46 -8.95 20.74
CA PHE A 399 26.58 -10.09 20.48
C PHE A 399 25.71 -9.91 19.21
N GLY A 400 25.91 -8.83 18.45
CA GLY A 400 25.31 -8.64 17.13
C GLY A 400 23.82 -8.29 17.15
N LEU A 401 23.28 -7.73 18.24
CA LEU A 401 21.86 -7.39 18.36
C LEU A 401 21.40 -6.35 17.33
N TYR A 402 22.33 -5.55 16.80
CA TYR A 402 22.06 -4.52 15.80
C TYR A 402 22.13 -5.01 14.34
N ARG A 403 22.50 -6.28 14.11
CA ARG A 403 22.59 -6.86 12.76
C ARG A 403 21.26 -7.48 12.29
N GLY A 404 20.36 -7.80 13.22
CA GLY A 404 19.09 -8.48 12.94
C GLY A 404 17.97 -7.57 12.45
N VAL A 405 17.04 -8.13 11.66
CA VAL A 405 15.83 -7.43 11.21
C VAL A 405 14.67 -7.76 12.16
N TRP A 406 14.19 -6.78 12.95
CA TRP A 406 13.15 -7.02 13.98
C TRP A 406 11.84 -7.65 13.46
N LYS A 407 11.50 -7.46 12.17
CA LYS A 407 10.35 -8.13 11.52
C LYS A 407 10.44 -9.66 11.59
N TYR A 408 11.65 -10.22 11.67
CA TYR A 408 11.92 -11.66 11.71
C TYR A 408 12.46 -12.13 13.06
N THR A 409 12.16 -11.39 14.14
CA THR A 409 12.63 -11.74 15.49
C THR A 409 12.29 -13.20 15.82
N SER A 410 13.32 -13.97 16.17
CA SER A 410 13.27 -15.42 16.38
C SER A 410 13.72 -15.83 17.79
N THR A 411 13.66 -17.12 18.09
CA THR A 411 14.22 -17.69 19.33
C THR A 411 15.73 -17.46 19.44
N GLU A 412 16.44 -17.39 18.32
CA GLU A 412 17.88 -17.10 18.28
C GLU A 412 18.19 -15.69 18.81
N ASP A 413 17.32 -14.72 18.53
CA ASP A 413 17.48 -13.35 19.02
C ASP A 413 17.29 -13.27 20.54
N LEU A 414 16.39 -14.08 21.11
CA LEU A 414 16.22 -14.18 22.57
C LEU A 414 17.49 -14.72 23.24
N ILE A 415 18.13 -15.73 22.66
CA ILE A 415 19.40 -16.27 23.16
C ILE A 415 20.50 -15.21 23.11
N LYS A 416 20.59 -14.43 22.02
CA LYS A 416 21.55 -13.31 21.89
C LYS A 416 21.32 -12.25 22.97
N ILE A 417 20.06 -11.90 23.25
CA ILE A 417 19.70 -10.95 24.32
C ILE A 417 20.17 -11.48 25.68
N ILE A 418 19.85 -12.73 26.01
CA ILE A 418 20.22 -13.34 27.31
C ILE A 418 21.75 -13.35 27.49
N LYS A 419 22.51 -13.74 26.46
CA LYS A 419 23.98 -13.73 26.50
C LYS A 419 24.55 -12.32 26.71
N ALA A 420 24.01 -11.34 25.97
CA ALA A 420 24.48 -9.96 26.06
C ALA A 420 24.15 -9.32 27.41
N VAL A 421 22.95 -9.57 27.95
CA VAL A 421 22.54 -9.07 29.26
C VAL A 421 23.31 -9.77 30.38
N SER A 422 23.56 -11.08 30.30
CA SER A 422 24.37 -11.80 31.30
C SER A 422 25.79 -11.26 31.39
N THR A 423 26.46 -11.14 30.24
CA THR A 423 27.83 -10.63 30.15
C THR A 423 27.93 -9.19 30.65
N GLY A 424 27.02 -8.31 30.22
CA GLY A 424 26.99 -6.93 30.68
C GLY A 424 26.74 -6.80 32.18
N SER A 425 25.87 -7.65 32.75
CA SER A 425 25.58 -7.62 34.19
C SER A 425 26.80 -8.03 35.01
N ALA A 426 27.55 -9.05 34.58
CA ALA A 426 28.78 -9.46 35.24
C ALA A 426 29.83 -8.32 35.26
N ILE A 427 30.01 -7.63 34.13
CA ILE A 427 30.94 -6.49 34.01
C ILE A 427 30.49 -5.30 34.86
N ILE A 428 29.18 -4.98 34.87
CA ILE A 428 28.64 -3.91 35.71
C ILE A 428 28.83 -4.23 37.19
N ILE A 429 28.52 -5.45 37.62
CA ILE A 429 28.70 -5.88 39.01
C ILE A 429 30.17 -5.78 39.42
N ALA A 430 31.09 -6.30 38.59
CA ALA A 430 32.53 -6.18 38.84
C ALA A 430 32.98 -4.72 38.92
N SER A 431 32.49 -3.84 38.03
CA SER A 431 32.81 -2.41 38.03
C SER A 431 32.32 -1.72 39.31
N VAL A 432 31.10 -2.02 39.76
CA VAL A 432 30.53 -1.45 40.99
C VAL A 432 31.28 -1.96 42.22
N VAL A 433 31.70 -3.23 42.24
CA VAL A 433 32.53 -3.80 43.31
C VAL A 433 33.87 -3.06 43.40
N LEU A 434 34.56 -2.89 42.27
CA LEU A 434 35.90 -2.31 42.22
C LEU A 434 35.90 -0.81 42.53
N LEU A 435 34.95 -0.05 41.97
CA LEU A 435 34.92 1.41 42.07
C LEU A 435 34.19 1.93 43.31
N TYR A 436 33.13 1.24 43.75
CA TYR A 436 32.21 1.76 44.76
C TYR A 436 32.02 0.82 45.97
N ARG A 437 32.57 -0.39 45.94
CA ARG A 437 32.48 -1.39 47.04
C ARG A 437 31.05 -1.62 47.56
N PHE A 438 30.05 -1.51 46.68
CA PHE A 438 28.61 -1.56 47.00
C PHE A 438 28.08 -0.52 48.00
N VAL A 439 28.82 0.55 48.29
CA VAL A 439 28.33 1.62 49.16
C VAL A 439 27.15 2.31 48.47
N ALA A 440 25.97 2.28 49.10
CA ALA A 440 24.70 2.77 48.58
C ALA A 440 24.14 2.03 47.33
N PHE A 441 24.57 0.79 47.05
CA PHE A 441 24.02 -0.04 45.97
C PHE A 441 23.36 -1.33 46.50
N PRO A 442 22.02 -1.42 46.51
CA PRO A 442 21.33 -2.65 46.88
C PRO A 442 21.64 -3.79 45.89
N ARG A 443 22.12 -4.95 46.36
CA ARG A 443 22.51 -6.08 45.49
C ARG A 443 21.36 -6.64 44.64
N SER A 444 20.14 -6.63 45.17
CA SER A 444 18.95 -7.09 44.45
C SER A 444 18.57 -6.19 43.26
N LEU A 445 19.16 -4.99 43.17
CA LEU A 445 18.95 -4.09 42.04
C LEU A 445 19.43 -4.69 40.72
N PHE A 446 20.59 -5.33 40.72
CA PHE A 446 21.14 -5.98 39.53
C PHE A 446 20.27 -7.15 39.05
N VAL A 447 19.64 -7.87 39.98
CA VAL A 447 18.72 -8.96 39.65
C VAL A 447 17.43 -8.42 39.04
N ILE A 448 16.86 -7.37 39.64
CA ILE A 448 15.63 -6.74 39.12
C ILE A 448 15.88 -6.14 37.72
N GLU A 449 16.99 -5.40 37.55
CA GLU A 449 17.35 -4.80 36.26
C GLU A 449 17.63 -5.87 35.19
N TYR A 450 18.28 -6.97 35.55
CA TYR A 450 18.55 -8.09 34.64
C TYR A 450 17.28 -8.63 33.98
N PHE A 451 16.25 -8.94 34.78
CA PHE A 451 14.99 -9.46 34.26
C PHE A 451 14.17 -8.39 33.53
N LEU A 452 14.12 -7.17 34.07
CA LEU A 452 13.43 -6.05 33.42
C LEU A 452 13.99 -5.79 32.02
N LEU A 453 15.32 -5.79 31.87
CA LEU A 453 15.96 -5.50 30.59
C LEU A 453 15.72 -6.58 29.53
N ILE A 454 15.77 -7.86 29.92
CA ILE A 454 15.45 -8.97 29.01
C ILE A 454 14.01 -8.85 28.52
N VAL A 455 13.08 -8.60 29.44
CA VAL A 455 11.65 -8.44 29.11
C VAL A 455 11.44 -7.20 28.24
N ALA A 456 12.09 -6.08 28.55
CA ALA A 456 11.96 -4.83 27.80
C ALA A 456 12.43 -4.99 26.34
N ILE A 457 13.62 -5.55 26.11
CA ILE A 457 14.18 -5.70 24.76
C ILE A 457 13.50 -6.83 23.99
N GLY A 458 13.35 -7.99 24.63
CA GLY A 458 12.66 -9.14 24.02
C GLY A 458 11.21 -8.79 23.68
N GLY A 459 10.52 -8.12 24.62
CA GLY A 459 9.17 -7.60 24.46
C GLY A 459 9.07 -6.56 23.35
N ALA A 460 9.96 -5.56 23.28
CA ALA A 460 9.93 -4.55 22.23
C ALA A 460 10.09 -5.17 20.82
N ARG A 461 11.00 -6.14 20.67
CA ARG A 461 11.23 -6.84 19.39
C ARG A 461 10.08 -7.75 19.02
N PHE A 462 9.54 -8.49 19.98
CA PHE A 462 8.37 -9.34 19.78
C PHE A 462 7.12 -8.51 19.46
N ALA A 463 6.88 -7.42 20.18
CA ALA A 463 5.80 -6.48 19.91
C ALA A 463 5.89 -5.90 18.50
N PHE A 464 7.10 -5.52 18.05
CA PHE A 464 7.31 -5.05 16.68
C PHE A 464 6.99 -6.11 15.63
N ARG A 465 7.35 -7.37 15.89
CA ARG A 465 6.98 -8.51 15.03
C ARG A 465 5.46 -8.69 14.97
N VAL A 466 4.81 -8.76 16.12
CA VAL A 466 3.36 -8.92 16.25
C VAL A 466 2.60 -7.77 15.59
N PHE A 467 3.09 -6.53 15.75
CA PHE A 467 2.56 -5.35 15.09
C PHE A 467 2.59 -5.45 13.56
N HIS A 468 3.67 -6.01 12.99
CA HIS A 468 3.75 -6.27 11.56
C HIS A 468 2.83 -7.40 11.12
N GLU A 469 2.62 -8.41 11.97
CA GLU A 469 1.68 -9.52 11.70
C GLU A 469 0.21 -9.04 11.70
N PHE A 470 -0.19 -8.15 12.62
CA PHE A 470 -1.53 -7.54 12.63
C PHE A 470 -1.84 -6.68 11.39
N GLY A 471 -0.81 -6.25 10.65
CA GLY A 471 -0.93 -5.55 9.38
C GLY A 471 -1.51 -6.39 8.24
N LYS A 472 -1.39 -7.72 8.33
CA LYS A 472 -1.70 -8.65 7.24
C LYS A 472 -3.17 -9.05 7.14
N GLU A 473 -3.96 -8.83 8.20
CA GLU A 473 -5.36 -9.27 8.26
C GLU A 473 -6.35 -8.30 7.58
N ALA A 474 -5.91 -7.13 7.13
CA ALA A 474 -6.81 -6.14 6.54
C ALA A 474 -6.85 -6.30 5.01
N HIS A 475 -7.68 -7.21 4.50
CA HIS A 475 -8.19 -7.11 3.13
C HIS A 475 -9.72 -7.21 3.11
N SER A 476 -10.30 -6.12 2.62
CA SER A 476 -11.63 -5.89 2.05
C SER A 476 -12.80 -6.80 2.44
N ALA A 477 -13.91 -6.17 2.81
CA ALA A 477 -15.25 -6.80 2.81
C ALA A 477 -15.64 -7.41 1.44
N ALA A 478 -14.87 -7.13 0.38
CA ALA A 478 -14.97 -7.70 -0.96
C ALA A 478 -14.00 -8.88 -1.22
N ALA A 479 -13.26 -9.37 -0.21
CA ALA A 479 -12.37 -10.51 -0.38
C ALA A 479 -13.16 -11.81 -0.59
N LYS A 480 -12.84 -12.52 -1.66
CA LYS A 480 -13.46 -13.77 -2.11
C LYS A 480 -13.22 -14.87 -1.08
N ARG A 481 -14.28 -15.46 -0.53
CA ARG A 481 -14.22 -16.52 0.48
C ARG A 481 -13.91 -17.84 -0.19
N VAL A 482 -12.84 -18.51 0.23
CA VAL A 482 -12.39 -19.76 -0.41
C VAL A 482 -12.26 -20.90 0.58
N ALA A 483 -12.56 -22.11 0.12
CA ALA A 483 -12.24 -23.35 0.80
C ALA A 483 -11.17 -24.12 0.03
N ILE A 484 -10.19 -24.66 0.75
CA ILE A 484 -9.09 -25.43 0.15
C ILE A 484 -9.39 -26.93 0.29
N ILE A 485 -9.48 -27.63 -0.83
CA ILE A 485 -9.71 -29.07 -0.86
C ILE A 485 -8.36 -29.79 -0.81
N GLY A 486 -8.09 -30.47 0.29
CA GLY A 486 -6.83 -31.15 0.64
C GLY A 486 -6.07 -30.41 1.75
N ALA A 487 -6.04 -30.97 2.95
CA ALA A 487 -5.28 -30.49 4.11
C ALA A 487 -3.94 -31.24 4.28
N GLY A 488 -3.30 -31.59 3.15
CA GLY A 488 -1.93 -32.13 3.12
C GLY A 488 -0.87 -31.02 2.98
N ASP A 489 0.37 -31.41 2.69
CA ASP A 489 1.49 -30.47 2.51
C ASP A 489 1.23 -29.42 1.41
N PHE A 490 0.56 -29.82 0.32
CA PHE A 490 0.15 -28.90 -0.75
C PHE A 490 -0.90 -27.89 -0.28
N GLY A 491 -1.87 -28.33 0.53
CA GLY A 491 -2.84 -27.46 1.18
C GLY A 491 -2.18 -26.44 2.12
N ASP A 492 -1.23 -26.89 2.95
CA ASP A 492 -0.45 -26.01 3.83
C ASP A 492 0.36 -24.98 3.01
N GLN A 493 0.97 -25.41 1.90
CA GLN A 493 1.75 -24.54 1.04
C GLN A 493 0.88 -23.46 0.38
N ILE A 494 -0.28 -23.83 -0.16
CA ILE A 494 -1.23 -22.88 -0.77
C ILE A 494 -1.75 -21.89 0.28
N ALA A 495 -2.13 -22.37 1.46
CA ALA A 495 -2.57 -21.47 2.52
C ALA A 495 -1.46 -20.53 2.99
N ARG A 496 -0.21 -21.00 3.03
CA ARG A 496 0.96 -20.16 3.34
C ARG A 496 1.22 -19.11 2.27
N GLU A 497 1.04 -19.47 1.00
CA GLU A 497 1.21 -18.58 -0.14
C GLU A 497 0.13 -17.49 -0.17
N ILE A 498 -1.16 -17.85 -0.06
CA ILE A 498 -2.28 -16.92 0.06
C ILE A 498 -2.08 -15.96 1.25
N LYS A 499 -1.63 -16.47 2.41
CA LYS A 499 -1.36 -15.65 3.59
C LYS A 499 -0.14 -14.72 3.45
N ASN A 500 0.80 -15.05 2.57
CA ASN A 500 2.04 -14.28 2.39
C ASN A 500 1.96 -13.26 1.26
N THR A 501 0.99 -13.37 0.35
CA THR A 501 0.74 -12.36 -0.69
C THR A 501 0.05 -11.14 -0.08
N GLU A 502 0.80 -10.06 0.15
CA GLU A 502 0.25 -8.75 0.50
C GLU A 502 -0.73 -8.31 -0.60
N GLY A 503 -1.99 -7.99 -0.26
CA GLY A 503 -2.97 -7.57 -1.26
C GLY A 503 -4.06 -8.58 -1.62
N SER A 504 -3.96 -9.84 -1.20
CA SER A 504 -4.81 -10.88 -1.80
C SER A 504 -6.30 -10.64 -1.51
N ALA A 505 -7.10 -10.50 -2.56
CA ALA A 505 -8.56 -10.43 -2.51
C ALA A 505 -9.21 -11.79 -2.17
N THR A 506 -8.53 -12.63 -1.38
CA THR A 506 -8.91 -14.03 -1.13
C THR A 506 -8.79 -14.34 0.36
N HIS A 507 -9.89 -14.81 0.96
CA HIS A 507 -9.98 -15.13 2.39
C HIS A 507 -10.28 -16.61 2.58
N ILE A 508 -9.34 -17.34 3.19
CA ILE A 508 -9.49 -18.78 3.46
C ILE A 508 -10.47 -18.97 4.62
N MET A 509 -11.55 -19.72 4.38
CA MET A 509 -12.56 -20.02 5.40
C MET A 509 -12.27 -21.35 6.09
N CYS A 510 -11.90 -22.38 5.33
CA CYS A 510 -11.71 -23.72 5.85
C CYS A 510 -10.91 -24.60 4.88
N PHE A 511 -10.50 -25.76 5.40
CA PHE A 511 -10.03 -26.89 4.62
C PHE A 511 -11.08 -28.00 4.56
N VAL A 512 -11.07 -28.75 3.48
CA VAL A 512 -11.88 -29.96 3.27
C VAL A 512 -10.92 -31.11 2.98
N ASP A 513 -10.98 -32.20 3.75
CA ASP A 513 -10.09 -33.35 3.60
C ASP A 513 -10.84 -34.64 3.96
N ASP A 514 -10.65 -35.69 3.18
CA ASP A 514 -11.31 -36.99 3.38
C ASP A 514 -10.69 -37.79 4.54
N ASP A 515 -9.50 -37.40 5.01
CA ASP A 515 -8.82 -38.05 6.11
C ASP A 515 -9.54 -37.78 7.45
N LYS A 516 -10.21 -38.82 7.96
CA LYS A 516 -10.93 -38.81 9.24
C LYS A 516 -10.08 -38.40 10.44
N SER A 517 -8.75 -38.58 10.38
CA SER A 517 -7.85 -38.17 11.47
C SER A 517 -7.67 -36.65 11.55
N LYS A 518 -7.95 -35.93 10.46
CA LYS A 518 -7.75 -34.47 10.36
C LYS A 518 -9.04 -33.68 10.58
N ILE A 519 -10.21 -34.30 10.37
CA ILE A 519 -11.51 -33.64 10.50
C ILE A 519 -11.71 -33.15 11.94
N GLY A 520 -12.11 -31.88 12.11
CA GLY A 520 -12.28 -31.22 13.40
C GLY A 520 -11.00 -30.59 13.97
N LEU A 521 -9.83 -30.83 13.36
CA LEU A 521 -8.59 -30.13 13.68
C LEU A 521 -8.51 -28.80 12.91
N THR A 522 -7.51 -27.98 13.27
CA THR A 522 -7.20 -26.74 12.54
C THR A 522 -5.82 -26.82 11.90
N LEU A 523 -5.71 -26.35 10.66
CA LEU A 523 -4.45 -26.17 9.95
C LEU A 523 -4.19 -24.67 9.80
N ARG A 524 -3.12 -24.15 10.43
CA ARG A 524 -2.79 -22.71 10.51
C ARG A 524 -3.91 -21.80 11.06
N GLY A 525 -4.78 -22.36 11.90
CA GLY A 525 -5.93 -21.67 12.48
C GLY A 525 -7.22 -21.77 11.65
N TYR A 526 -7.17 -22.40 10.47
CA TYR A 526 -8.36 -22.67 9.66
C TYR A 526 -8.90 -24.07 9.97
N PRO A 527 -10.20 -24.24 10.24
CA PRO A 527 -10.79 -25.53 10.58
C PRO A 527 -10.86 -26.47 9.36
N ILE A 528 -10.73 -27.77 9.63
CA ILE A 528 -10.95 -28.85 8.66
C ILE A 528 -12.37 -29.39 8.89
N LEU A 529 -13.32 -28.98 8.04
CA LEU A 529 -14.76 -29.07 8.33
C LEU A 529 -15.43 -30.41 7.94
N GLY A 530 -14.73 -31.26 7.20
CA GLY A 530 -15.25 -32.57 6.82
C GLY A 530 -14.68 -33.10 5.51
N PRO A 531 -15.21 -34.25 5.05
CA PRO A 531 -14.83 -34.85 3.78
C PRO A 531 -15.43 -34.10 2.59
N VAL A 532 -14.94 -34.42 1.39
CA VAL A 532 -15.35 -33.82 0.10
C VAL A 532 -16.87 -33.96 -0.14
N ASP A 533 -17.48 -35.04 0.33
CA ASP A 533 -18.92 -35.30 0.20
C ASP A 533 -19.79 -34.21 0.88
N ARG A 534 -19.25 -33.57 1.94
CA ARG A 534 -19.95 -32.49 2.68
C ARG A 534 -19.70 -31.10 2.10
N ILE A 535 -19.02 -30.96 0.96
CA ILE A 535 -18.75 -29.66 0.33
C ILE A 535 -20.02 -28.84 0.13
N ARG A 536 -21.16 -29.47 -0.19
CA ARG A 536 -22.44 -28.77 -0.38
C ARG A 536 -22.89 -28.02 0.87
N GLU A 537 -22.85 -28.69 2.01
CA GLU A 537 -23.20 -28.11 3.31
C GLU A 537 -22.19 -27.02 3.69
N ILE A 538 -20.89 -27.32 3.57
CA ILE A 538 -19.79 -26.41 3.93
C ILE A 538 -19.85 -25.11 3.10
N CYS A 539 -20.09 -25.20 1.79
CA CYS A 539 -20.21 -24.04 0.91
C CYS A 539 -21.36 -23.12 1.31
N THR A 540 -22.48 -23.71 1.76
CA THR A 540 -23.69 -22.97 2.14
C THR A 540 -23.54 -22.32 3.52
N GLU A 541 -23.05 -23.08 4.51
CA GLU A 541 -22.86 -22.60 5.88
C GLU A 541 -21.80 -21.50 5.97
N GLN A 542 -20.69 -21.66 5.26
CA GLN A 542 -19.55 -20.73 5.31
C GLN A 542 -19.63 -19.62 4.25
N ARG A 543 -20.61 -19.68 3.34
CA ARG A 543 -20.75 -18.79 2.17
C ARG A 543 -19.46 -18.73 1.35
N ILE A 544 -19.08 -19.86 0.75
CA ILE A 544 -17.86 -19.99 -0.05
C ILE A 544 -18.11 -19.49 -1.49
N ASP A 545 -17.23 -18.63 -1.99
CA ASP A 545 -17.28 -18.04 -3.34
C ASP A 545 -16.43 -18.80 -4.36
N ALA A 546 -15.38 -19.52 -3.91
CA ALA A 546 -14.59 -20.43 -4.75
C ALA A 546 -13.95 -21.59 -3.98
N LEU A 547 -13.71 -22.70 -4.69
CA LEU A 547 -13.00 -23.87 -4.20
C LEU A 547 -11.61 -23.93 -4.82
N ILE A 548 -10.57 -24.14 -4.01
CA ILE A 548 -9.19 -24.29 -4.47
C ILE A 548 -8.79 -25.75 -4.32
N LEU A 549 -8.43 -26.40 -5.43
CA LEU A 549 -8.00 -27.79 -5.43
C LEU A 549 -6.51 -27.90 -5.06
N ALA A 550 -6.21 -28.45 -3.88
CA ALA A 550 -4.88 -28.57 -3.30
C ALA A 550 -4.46 -30.03 -3.08
N ILE A 551 -4.79 -30.90 -4.04
CA ILE A 551 -4.46 -32.34 -3.99
C ILE A 551 -3.46 -32.64 -5.11
N SER A 552 -2.32 -33.24 -4.76
CA SER A 552 -1.25 -33.59 -5.70
C SER A 552 -1.55 -34.84 -6.53
N THR A 553 -2.42 -35.72 -6.04
CA THR A 553 -2.84 -36.98 -6.67
C THR A 553 -4.30 -37.25 -6.36
N LEU A 554 -5.17 -37.19 -7.38
CA LEU A 554 -6.58 -37.53 -7.26
C LEU A 554 -6.81 -38.94 -7.81
N PRO A 555 -7.54 -39.82 -7.10
CA PRO A 555 -8.04 -41.05 -7.68
C PRO A 555 -8.90 -40.77 -8.91
N ASP A 556 -8.78 -41.61 -9.94
CA ASP A 556 -9.57 -41.50 -11.18
C ASP A 556 -11.07 -41.42 -10.85
N GLY A 557 -11.74 -40.39 -11.36
CA GLY A 557 -13.18 -40.13 -11.12
C GLY A 557 -13.51 -39.07 -10.07
N LYS A 558 -12.68 -38.88 -9.02
CA LYS A 558 -12.96 -37.87 -7.96
C LYS A 558 -12.89 -36.42 -8.45
N LEU A 559 -12.07 -36.12 -9.46
CA LEU A 559 -11.99 -34.79 -10.04
C LEU A 559 -13.31 -34.41 -10.74
N VAL A 560 -13.90 -35.35 -11.48
CA VAL A 560 -15.18 -35.17 -12.18
C VAL A 560 -16.31 -34.98 -11.18
N GLU A 561 -16.27 -35.73 -10.07
CA GLU A 561 -17.21 -35.58 -8.95
C GLU A 561 -17.15 -34.17 -8.33
N ILE A 562 -15.96 -33.69 -8.00
CA ILE A 562 -15.76 -32.33 -7.45
C ILE A 562 -16.21 -31.25 -8.45
N GLU A 563 -15.90 -31.41 -9.74
CA GLU A 563 -16.32 -30.48 -10.79
C GLU A 563 -17.84 -30.43 -10.95
N ASN A 564 -18.52 -31.57 -10.88
CA ASN A 564 -19.97 -31.65 -10.96
C ASN A 564 -20.63 -30.99 -9.74
N ILE A 565 -20.15 -31.30 -8.53
CA ILE A 565 -20.62 -30.68 -7.29
C ILE A 565 -20.43 -29.16 -7.35
N SER A 566 -19.28 -28.69 -7.83
CA SER A 566 -19.00 -27.25 -7.98
C SER A 566 -19.95 -26.57 -8.96
N ARG A 567 -20.24 -27.21 -10.11
CA ARG A 567 -21.17 -26.70 -11.12
C ARG A 567 -22.60 -26.62 -10.61
N GLU A 568 -23.05 -27.63 -9.86
CA GLU A 568 -24.40 -27.68 -9.29
C GLU A 568 -24.62 -26.60 -8.22
N ILE A 569 -23.61 -26.31 -7.39
CA ILE A 569 -23.70 -25.30 -6.33
C ILE A 569 -23.47 -23.87 -6.90
N GLY A 570 -22.93 -23.75 -8.11
CA GLY A 570 -22.60 -22.46 -8.73
C GLY A 570 -21.35 -21.79 -8.17
N VAL A 571 -20.47 -22.56 -7.50
CA VAL A 571 -19.20 -22.08 -6.95
C VAL A 571 -18.09 -22.36 -7.95
N ALA A 572 -17.17 -21.42 -8.14
CA ALA A 572 -16.07 -21.60 -9.09
C ALA A 572 -14.99 -22.53 -8.52
N LEU A 573 -14.65 -23.61 -9.24
CA LEU A 573 -13.50 -24.47 -8.93
C LEU A 573 -12.25 -23.90 -9.61
N GLU A 574 -11.26 -23.52 -8.81
CA GLU A 574 -9.99 -22.97 -9.27
C GLU A 574 -8.90 -24.05 -9.19
N LYS A 575 -8.36 -24.43 -10.35
CA LYS A 575 -7.18 -25.29 -10.47
C LYS A 575 -5.91 -24.43 -10.44
N ARG A 576 -4.80 -24.96 -9.91
CA ARG A 576 -3.61 -24.19 -9.54
C ARG A 576 -2.95 -23.41 -10.71
N ASP A 577 -3.24 -23.72 -11.97
CA ASP A 577 -2.74 -22.94 -13.11
C ASP A 577 -3.39 -21.55 -13.23
N ASP A 578 -4.60 -21.35 -12.69
CA ASP A 578 -5.32 -20.06 -12.74
C ASP A 578 -5.12 -19.20 -11.48
N ALA A 579 -4.82 -19.81 -10.31
CA ALA A 579 -4.59 -19.08 -9.06
C ALA A 579 -3.33 -18.20 -9.12
N LYS A 580 -2.28 -18.66 -9.82
CA LYS A 580 -1.05 -17.90 -10.06
C LYS A 580 -1.31 -16.65 -10.92
N ARG A 581 -2.25 -16.71 -11.87
CA ARG A 581 -2.62 -15.63 -12.79
C ARG A 581 -3.44 -14.50 -12.17
N ARG A 582 -4.16 -14.75 -11.07
CA ARG A 582 -5.03 -13.74 -10.43
C ARG A 582 -4.34 -12.94 -9.32
N LEU A 583 -3.24 -13.44 -8.75
CA LEU A 583 -2.51 -12.79 -7.66
C LEU A 583 -1.55 -11.66 -8.12
N GLU A 584 -1.50 -11.38 -9.42
CA GLU A 584 -0.66 -10.35 -10.04
C GLU A 584 -1.38 -9.00 -10.23
N GLU A 585 -2.13 -8.56 -9.21
CA GLU A 585 -2.75 -7.24 -9.19
C GLU A 585 -1.81 -6.00 -9.10
N PRO A 586 -0.47 -6.08 -9.17
CA PRO A 586 0.36 -4.94 -9.55
C PRO A 586 0.26 -4.59 -11.06
N ALA A 587 -0.17 -5.55 -11.88
CA ALA A 587 -0.15 -5.43 -13.33
C ALA A 587 -1.39 -4.73 -13.90
N ALA A 588 -2.47 -4.62 -13.13
CA ALA A 588 -3.67 -3.84 -13.47
C ALA A 588 -3.40 -2.32 -13.43
N VAL A 589 -2.57 -1.86 -12.50
CA VAL A 589 -2.12 -0.45 -12.42
C VAL A 589 -1.18 -0.10 -13.57
N LEU A 590 -0.33 -1.05 -13.99
CA LEU A 590 0.51 -0.90 -15.18
C LEU A 590 -0.33 -0.93 -16.46
N ARG A 591 -1.36 -1.79 -16.54
CA ARG A 591 -2.34 -1.78 -17.64
C ARG A 591 -3.08 -0.46 -17.73
N GLU A 592 -3.51 0.12 -16.61
CA GLU A 592 -4.23 1.40 -16.59
C GLU A 592 -3.33 2.57 -17.04
N ARG A 593 -2.04 2.55 -16.68
CA ARG A 593 -1.06 3.55 -17.16
C ARG A 593 -0.67 3.36 -18.62
N LEU A 594 -0.53 2.12 -19.09
CA LEU A 594 -0.34 1.79 -20.51
C LEU A 594 -1.57 2.15 -21.34
N ARG A 595 -2.78 1.97 -20.79
CA ARG A 595 -4.05 2.34 -21.42
C ARG A 595 -4.26 3.85 -21.52
N ARG A 596 -3.66 4.63 -20.62
CA ARG A 596 -3.62 6.11 -20.68
C ARG A 596 -2.51 6.65 -21.60
N GLY A 597 -1.43 5.90 -21.83
CA GLY A 597 -0.37 6.25 -22.79
C GLY A 597 -0.67 5.85 -24.23
N LEU A 598 -1.48 4.80 -24.44
CA LEU A 598 -2.04 4.40 -25.73
C LEU A 598 -3.35 5.15 -25.95
N GLY A 599 -3.25 6.42 -26.37
CA GLY A 599 -4.40 7.13 -26.91
C GLY A 599 -5.05 6.27 -28.00
N ARG A 600 -6.35 5.97 -27.85
CA ARG A 600 -7.16 5.36 -28.90
C ARG A 600 -7.06 6.25 -30.14
N SER A 601 -6.28 5.84 -31.13
CA SER A 601 -6.49 6.30 -32.49
C SER A 601 -7.55 5.39 -33.09
N ASP A 602 -8.81 5.74 -32.85
CA ASP A 602 -9.94 5.25 -33.63
C ASP A 602 -9.84 5.88 -35.03
N SER A 603 -8.97 5.32 -35.88
CA SER A 603 -9.01 5.55 -37.33
C SER A 603 -8.60 4.26 -38.05
N VAL A 604 -9.56 3.34 -38.13
CA VAL A 604 -9.49 2.19 -39.04
C VAL A 604 -9.87 2.72 -40.42
N GLU A 605 -8.90 2.96 -41.30
CA GLU A 605 -9.17 3.04 -42.74
C GLU A 605 -9.13 1.61 -43.28
N PRO A 606 -10.26 1.03 -43.72
CA PRO A 606 -10.27 -0.26 -44.39
C PRO A 606 -9.96 -0.03 -45.87
N ALA A 607 -8.73 -0.34 -46.29
CA ALA A 607 -8.40 -0.50 -47.69
C ALA A 607 -7.18 -1.41 -47.81
N PHE A 608 -7.22 -2.37 -48.72
CA PHE A 608 -6.05 -3.12 -49.20
C PHE A 608 -4.87 -2.15 -49.37
N TRP A 609 -3.75 -2.43 -48.72
CA TRP A 609 -2.65 -1.47 -48.68
C TRP A 609 -1.85 -1.61 -49.97
N SER A 610 -2.08 -0.75 -50.95
CA SER A 610 -1.09 -0.50 -52.00
C SER A 610 -0.18 0.65 -51.57
N LEU A 611 1.13 0.51 -51.87
CA LEU A 611 2.07 1.62 -51.83
C LEU A 611 1.69 2.59 -52.97
N SER A 612 1.67 3.90 -52.69
CA SER A 612 1.63 4.88 -53.77
C SER A 612 3.03 5.05 -54.37
N SER A 613 3.12 5.60 -55.59
CA SER A 613 4.41 5.87 -56.26
C SER A 613 5.38 6.69 -55.38
N ASP A 614 4.84 7.59 -54.56
CA ASP A 614 5.62 8.37 -53.58
C ASP A 614 6.17 7.51 -52.42
N ASP A 615 5.41 6.50 -51.97
CA ASP A 615 5.82 5.59 -50.90
C ASP A 615 6.95 4.66 -51.40
N GLU A 616 6.88 4.23 -52.67
CA GLU A 616 7.92 3.40 -53.30
C GLU A 616 9.22 4.19 -53.51
N THR A 617 9.12 5.46 -53.93
CA THR A 617 10.27 6.33 -54.18
C THR A 617 11.03 6.68 -52.89
N TYR A 618 10.35 6.68 -51.73
CA TYR A 618 10.96 6.97 -50.44
C TYR A 618 12.10 6.01 -50.07
N PHE A 619 11.95 4.71 -50.37
CA PHE A 619 12.92 3.67 -50.00
C PHE A 619 14.06 3.50 -50.99
N LYS A 620 13.90 4.01 -52.22
CA LYS A 620 14.90 3.89 -53.28
C LYS A 620 16.22 4.53 -52.84
N GLY A 621 17.28 3.72 -52.77
CA GLY A 621 18.62 4.16 -52.35
C GLY A 621 18.79 4.44 -50.85
N LYS A 622 17.77 4.17 -50.01
CA LYS A 622 17.90 4.27 -48.55
C LYS A 622 18.62 3.05 -47.99
N ARG A 623 19.44 3.28 -46.95
CA ARG A 623 20.04 2.20 -46.15
C ARG A 623 19.05 1.79 -45.07
N VAL A 624 18.62 0.54 -45.09
CA VAL A 624 17.59 0.01 -44.18
C VAL A 624 18.21 -1.07 -43.30
N LEU A 625 18.19 -0.85 -41.98
CA LEU A 625 18.57 -1.87 -41.00
C LEU A 625 17.33 -2.64 -40.56
N VAL A 626 17.31 -3.95 -40.78
CA VAL A 626 16.33 -4.87 -40.24
C VAL A 626 16.93 -5.57 -39.02
N ALA A 627 16.52 -5.13 -37.83
CA ALA A 627 16.97 -5.68 -36.56
C ALA A 627 16.07 -6.83 -36.10
N ALA A 628 16.65 -7.81 -35.40
CA ALA A 628 16.02 -9.05 -34.95
C ALA A 628 15.47 -9.91 -36.11
N GLY A 629 16.23 -10.04 -37.21
CA GLY A 629 15.75 -10.58 -38.48
C GLY A 629 15.44 -12.08 -38.58
N GLY A 630 15.66 -12.87 -37.52
CA GLY A 630 15.33 -14.31 -37.51
C GLY A 630 13.83 -14.67 -37.54
N ALA A 631 12.91 -13.70 -37.65
CA ALA A 631 11.48 -13.93 -37.70
C ALA A 631 11.00 -14.29 -39.13
N PRO A 632 10.00 -15.17 -39.31
CA PRO A 632 9.47 -15.51 -40.65
C PRO A 632 9.01 -14.30 -41.48
N ILE A 633 8.31 -13.34 -40.85
CA ILE A 633 7.85 -12.12 -41.52
C ILE A 633 9.00 -11.24 -42.06
N THR A 634 10.21 -11.41 -41.54
CA THR A 634 11.39 -10.66 -41.97
C THR A 634 11.76 -10.99 -43.42
N SER A 635 11.62 -12.24 -43.88
CA SER A 635 11.91 -12.57 -45.29
C SER A 635 10.97 -11.87 -46.26
N VAL A 636 9.70 -11.68 -45.87
CA VAL A 636 8.71 -10.93 -46.68
C VAL A 636 9.06 -9.44 -46.71
N LEU A 637 9.44 -8.87 -45.56
CA LEU A 637 9.88 -7.47 -45.47
C LEU A 637 11.13 -7.21 -46.34
N ILE A 638 12.14 -8.08 -46.24
CA ILE A 638 13.38 -7.95 -47.01
C ILE A 638 13.08 -8.02 -48.52
N ARG A 639 12.23 -8.96 -48.95
CA ARG A 639 11.88 -9.11 -50.37
C ARG A 639 11.24 -7.84 -50.95
N GLU A 640 10.32 -7.22 -50.23
CA GLU A 640 9.71 -5.96 -50.67
C GLU A 640 10.71 -4.79 -50.60
N LEU A 641 11.57 -4.70 -49.58
CA LEU A 641 12.61 -3.66 -49.51
C LEU A 641 13.63 -3.76 -50.67
N VAL A 642 14.06 -4.97 -51.01
CA VAL A 642 14.95 -5.22 -52.15
C VAL A 642 14.25 -4.88 -53.48
N ARG A 643 12.96 -5.16 -53.61
CA ARG A 643 12.14 -4.76 -54.77
C ARG A 643 12.06 -3.23 -54.90
N LEU A 644 12.03 -2.51 -53.79
CA LEU A 644 12.03 -1.04 -53.73
C LEU A 644 13.42 -0.42 -53.90
N GLU A 645 14.43 -1.19 -54.30
CA GLU A 645 15.81 -0.75 -54.49
C GLU A 645 16.45 -0.13 -53.23
N ALA A 646 16.07 -0.60 -52.03
CA ALA A 646 16.70 -0.24 -50.78
C ALA A 646 17.98 -1.07 -50.54
N SER A 647 18.97 -0.49 -49.87
CA SER A 647 20.17 -1.20 -49.40
C SER A 647 19.90 -1.79 -48.02
N VAL A 648 19.69 -3.11 -47.94
CA VAL A 648 19.22 -3.76 -46.71
C VAL A 648 20.37 -4.42 -45.94
N THR A 649 20.49 -4.09 -44.66
CA THR A 649 21.33 -4.80 -43.69
C THR A 649 20.46 -5.54 -42.70
N VAL A 650 20.68 -6.83 -42.47
CA VAL A 650 19.89 -7.67 -41.56
C VAL A 650 20.75 -8.12 -40.40
N GLN A 651 20.29 -7.85 -39.17
CA GLN A 651 20.94 -8.37 -37.96
C GLN A 651 20.26 -9.67 -37.52
N VAL A 652 21.07 -10.68 -37.22
CA VAL A 652 20.64 -11.96 -36.63
C VAL A 652 21.52 -12.33 -35.43
N ASP A 653 20.95 -13.05 -34.45
CA ASP A 653 21.68 -13.41 -33.23
C ASP A 653 22.67 -14.57 -33.44
N ALA A 654 22.37 -15.46 -34.39
CA ALA A 654 23.17 -16.64 -34.70
C ALA A 654 23.19 -16.95 -36.21
N PRO A 655 24.26 -17.57 -36.74
CA PRO A 655 24.34 -17.95 -38.15
C PRO A 655 23.19 -18.87 -38.62
N ALA A 656 22.64 -19.69 -37.73
CA ALA A 656 21.51 -20.56 -38.03
C ALA A 656 20.24 -19.78 -38.42
N GLU A 657 20.04 -18.57 -37.88
CA GLU A 657 18.90 -17.73 -38.25
C GLU A 657 19.04 -17.19 -39.69
N ALA A 658 20.26 -16.95 -40.17
CA ALA A 658 20.51 -16.52 -41.55
C ALA A 658 20.22 -17.63 -42.57
N SER A 659 20.35 -18.90 -42.17
CA SER A 659 20.08 -20.04 -43.06
C SER A 659 18.60 -20.22 -43.45
N GLY A 660 17.69 -19.46 -42.80
CA GLY A 660 16.27 -19.43 -43.14
C GLY A 660 15.92 -18.53 -44.34
N PHE A 661 16.85 -17.74 -44.87
CA PHE A 661 16.61 -16.87 -46.03
C PHE A 661 16.88 -17.61 -47.34
N PRO A 662 16.03 -17.44 -48.38
CA PRO A 662 16.31 -17.94 -49.73
C PRO A 662 17.64 -17.42 -50.28
N ASP A 663 18.39 -18.27 -50.99
CA ASP A 663 19.71 -17.94 -51.57
C ASP A 663 19.67 -16.67 -52.45
N GLU A 664 18.58 -16.45 -53.19
CA GLU A 664 18.37 -15.26 -54.03
C GLU A 664 18.39 -13.92 -53.25
N LEU A 665 17.99 -13.93 -51.97
CA LEU A 665 18.02 -12.76 -51.12
C LEU A 665 19.39 -12.57 -50.47
N MET A 666 20.10 -13.66 -50.17
CA MET A 666 21.40 -13.64 -49.50
C MET A 666 22.47 -12.89 -50.30
N GLU A 667 22.39 -12.90 -51.64
CA GLU A 667 23.31 -12.16 -52.50
C GLU A 667 23.03 -10.64 -52.56
N ARG A 668 21.86 -10.19 -52.10
CA ARG A 668 21.39 -8.80 -52.25
C ARG A 668 21.26 -8.05 -50.92
N ILE A 669 21.64 -8.68 -49.80
CA ILE A 669 21.60 -8.10 -48.45
C ILE A 669 22.94 -8.24 -47.75
N SER A 670 23.21 -7.33 -46.82
CA SER A 670 24.32 -7.45 -45.88
C SER A 670 23.84 -8.10 -44.58
N ILE A 671 24.56 -9.10 -44.05
CA ILE A 671 24.17 -9.78 -42.80
C ILE A 671 25.17 -9.44 -41.69
N PHE A 672 24.64 -9.00 -40.56
CA PHE A 672 25.40 -8.80 -39.33
C PHE A 672 25.01 -9.87 -38.30
N ILE A 673 26.00 -10.62 -37.82
CA ILE A 673 25.81 -11.67 -36.82
C ILE A 673 26.30 -11.13 -35.47
N GLY A 674 25.37 -10.92 -34.53
CA GLY A 674 25.67 -10.38 -33.20
C GLY A 674 24.38 -10.16 -32.43
N GLY A 675 24.40 -10.30 -31.10
CA GLY A 675 23.18 -10.29 -30.30
C GLY A 675 22.74 -8.86 -29.98
N LEU A 676 21.45 -8.53 -30.18
CA LEU A 676 20.94 -7.21 -29.76
C LEU A 676 21.02 -6.99 -28.25
N ASP A 677 21.05 -8.07 -27.46
CA ASP A 677 21.17 -8.03 -26.00
C ASP A 677 22.60 -7.75 -25.50
N ARG A 678 23.58 -7.67 -26.41
CA ARG A 678 24.98 -7.35 -26.13
C ARG A 678 25.28 -5.91 -26.52
N PRO A 679 25.39 -4.97 -25.56
CA PRO A 679 25.61 -3.56 -25.86
C PRO A 679 26.90 -3.26 -26.63
N ALA A 680 27.89 -4.17 -26.58
CA ALA A 680 29.15 -4.03 -27.29
C ALA A 680 29.02 -4.20 -28.82
N ASP A 681 28.01 -4.95 -29.28
CA ASP A 681 27.83 -5.27 -30.71
C ASP A 681 27.04 -4.16 -31.44
N ILE A 682 26.28 -3.35 -30.70
CA ILE A 682 25.36 -2.33 -31.25
C ILE A 682 26.09 -1.16 -31.95
N PRO A 683 27.15 -0.55 -31.39
CA PRO A 683 27.88 0.51 -32.09
C PRO A 683 28.44 0.03 -33.43
N GLN A 684 29.00 -1.19 -33.46
CA GLN A 684 29.51 -1.80 -34.70
C GLN A 684 28.39 -2.06 -35.71
N LEU A 685 27.23 -2.55 -35.26
CA LEU A 685 26.07 -2.73 -36.12
C LEU A 685 25.63 -1.41 -36.77
N ILE A 686 25.56 -0.33 -36.00
CA ILE A 686 25.16 0.99 -36.49
C ILE A 686 26.23 1.57 -37.44
N ASP A 687 27.50 1.41 -37.12
CA ASP A 687 28.60 1.88 -37.96
C ASP A 687 28.69 1.13 -39.30
N VAL A 688 28.39 -0.17 -39.32
CA VAL A 688 28.38 -0.98 -40.55
C VAL A 688 27.13 -0.70 -41.38
N SER A 689 25.96 -0.60 -40.74
CA SER A 689 24.68 -0.43 -41.46
C SER A 689 24.40 1.02 -41.86
N THR A 690 24.95 2.00 -41.13
CA THR A 690 24.70 3.44 -41.25
C THR A 690 23.24 3.77 -41.66
N PRO A 691 22.24 3.31 -40.89
CA PRO A 691 20.88 3.18 -41.41
C PRO A 691 20.17 4.53 -41.52
N ASP A 692 19.45 4.73 -42.62
CA ASP A 692 18.51 5.84 -42.78
C ASP A 692 17.12 5.46 -42.24
N VAL A 693 16.78 4.17 -42.28
CA VAL A 693 15.52 3.60 -41.76
C VAL A 693 15.83 2.33 -40.98
N ILE A 694 15.18 2.15 -39.83
CA ILE A 694 15.30 0.93 -39.02
C ILE A 694 13.94 0.24 -38.92
N PHE A 695 13.92 -1.08 -39.16
CA PHE A 695 12.79 -1.96 -38.87
C PHE A 695 13.20 -2.97 -37.79
N LEU A 696 12.56 -2.90 -36.63
CA LEU A 696 12.68 -3.92 -35.59
C LEU A 696 11.57 -4.97 -35.78
N CYS A 697 11.95 -6.20 -36.12
CA CYS A 697 11.01 -7.30 -36.30
C CYS A 697 10.96 -8.17 -35.03
N VAL A 698 9.82 -8.21 -34.34
CA VAL A 698 9.65 -9.04 -33.15
C VAL A 698 8.58 -10.09 -33.41
N ALA A 699 8.98 -11.36 -33.48
CA ALA A 699 8.05 -12.49 -33.51
C ALA A 699 7.88 -13.09 -32.13
N LEU A 700 6.66 -13.03 -31.61
CA LEU A 700 6.27 -13.54 -30.32
C LEU A 700 5.47 -14.84 -30.51
N GLY A 701 6.11 -15.99 -30.24
CA GLY A 701 5.47 -17.31 -30.18
C GLY A 701 5.70 -18.27 -31.34
N SER A 702 6.57 -17.97 -32.33
CA SER A 702 6.83 -18.92 -33.43
C SER A 702 8.01 -19.86 -33.12
N PRO A 703 7.92 -21.18 -33.37
CA PRO A 703 9.04 -22.10 -33.22
C PRO A 703 10.07 -21.86 -34.31
N ILE A 704 11.10 -21.08 -34.03
CA ILE A 704 12.34 -21.09 -34.82
C ILE A 704 13.11 -22.34 -34.42
N GLY A 705 12.70 -23.51 -34.92
CA GLY A 705 13.49 -24.75 -35.10
C GLY A 705 14.31 -25.32 -33.93
N SER A 706 14.39 -24.70 -32.77
CA SER A 706 15.15 -25.14 -31.60
C SER A 706 14.38 -24.76 -30.33
N SER A 707 14.19 -25.73 -29.45
CA SER A 707 13.45 -25.59 -28.18
C SER A 707 14.06 -24.58 -27.20
N THR A 708 15.26 -24.08 -27.47
CA THR A 708 15.98 -23.07 -26.68
C THR A 708 15.61 -21.62 -27.04
N LEU A 709 15.11 -21.35 -28.25
CA LEU A 709 14.80 -20.00 -28.75
C LEU A 709 13.38 -19.50 -28.41
N ASN A 710 12.58 -20.31 -27.73
CA ASN A 710 11.21 -19.96 -27.33
C ASN A 710 11.04 -19.71 -25.82
N SER A 711 12.14 -19.54 -25.08
CA SER A 711 12.05 -19.19 -23.67
C SER A 711 11.61 -17.72 -23.49
N GLU A 712 10.77 -17.46 -22.49
CA GLU A 712 10.33 -16.09 -22.13
C GLU A 712 11.52 -15.17 -21.84
N GLU A 713 12.61 -15.73 -21.29
CA GLU A 713 13.87 -15.04 -21.07
C GLU A 713 14.55 -14.61 -22.38
N TYR A 714 14.49 -15.44 -23.42
CA TYR A 714 15.03 -15.11 -24.74
C TYR A 714 14.24 -13.96 -25.39
N LEU A 715 12.91 -14.03 -25.36
CA LEU A 715 12.05 -12.96 -25.88
C LEU A 715 12.26 -11.65 -25.12
N TRP A 716 12.43 -11.69 -23.79
CA TRP A 716 12.73 -10.51 -22.99
C TRP A 716 14.09 -9.88 -23.37
N ARG A 717 15.13 -10.70 -23.50
CA ARG A 717 16.46 -10.24 -23.92
C ARG A 717 16.43 -9.62 -25.31
N ARG A 718 15.81 -10.28 -26.28
CA ARG A 718 15.77 -9.84 -27.69
C ARG A 718 14.86 -8.63 -27.90
N ALA A 719 13.61 -8.69 -27.43
CA ALA A 719 12.60 -7.66 -27.72
C ALA A 719 12.68 -6.44 -26.79
N VAL A 720 13.08 -6.60 -25.53
CA VAL A 720 13.09 -5.48 -24.56
C VAL A 720 14.50 -4.93 -24.40
N ARG A 721 15.47 -5.77 -23.98
CA ARG A 721 16.86 -5.29 -23.80
C ARG A 721 17.52 -4.90 -25.12
N GLY A 722 17.27 -5.66 -26.19
CA GLY A 722 17.78 -5.34 -27.52
C GLY A 722 17.27 -4.00 -28.04
N THR A 723 15.97 -3.74 -27.88
CA THR A 723 15.36 -2.45 -28.26
C THR A 723 15.92 -1.30 -27.43
N GLU A 724 16.06 -1.48 -26.10
CA GLU A 724 16.66 -0.48 -25.23
C GLU A 724 18.10 -0.14 -25.65
N ALA A 725 18.91 -1.17 -25.91
CA ALA A 725 20.30 -1.00 -26.32
C ALA A 725 20.41 -0.30 -27.68
N LEU A 726 19.54 -0.67 -28.64
CA LEU A 726 19.49 -0.03 -29.95
C LEU A 726 19.11 1.45 -29.81
N VAL A 727 17.99 1.77 -29.15
CA VAL A 727 17.49 3.15 -28.97
C VAL A 727 18.51 4.06 -28.30
N ARG A 728 19.23 3.58 -27.28
CA ARG A 728 20.28 4.37 -26.61
C ARG A 728 21.46 4.72 -27.50
N ASN A 729 21.81 3.84 -28.44
CA ASN A 729 22.93 4.07 -29.36
C ASN A 729 22.53 4.79 -30.65
N LEU A 730 21.26 5.20 -30.78
CA LEU A 730 20.79 6.06 -31.89
C LEU A 730 20.95 7.55 -31.61
N GLU A 731 21.38 7.93 -30.40
CA GLU A 731 21.62 9.32 -30.03
C GLU A 731 22.79 9.89 -30.85
N GLY A 732 22.49 10.84 -31.75
CA GLY A 732 23.47 11.41 -32.69
C GLY A 732 23.52 10.75 -34.07
N CYS A 733 22.76 9.69 -34.32
CA CYS A 733 22.60 9.09 -35.65
C CYS A 733 21.48 9.80 -36.44
N ASN A 734 21.69 10.07 -37.73
CA ASN A 734 20.70 10.74 -38.58
C ASN A 734 19.68 9.74 -39.18
N VAL A 735 18.93 9.06 -38.31
CA VAL A 735 17.91 8.07 -38.71
C VAL A 735 16.58 8.78 -38.99
N ALA A 736 16.05 8.62 -40.20
CA ALA A 736 14.80 9.26 -40.61
C ALA A 736 13.57 8.61 -39.96
N SER A 737 13.53 7.27 -39.88
CA SER A 737 12.44 6.56 -39.22
C SER A 737 12.87 5.25 -38.52
N PHE A 738 12.24 4.98 -37.38
CA PHE A 738 12.44 3.81 -36.53
C PHE A 738 11.11 3.08 -36.31
N ASN A 739 10.91 2.00 -37.05
CA ASN A 739 9.63 1.31 -37.17
C ASN A 739 9.72 -0.04 -36.47
N THR A 740 8.67 -0.44 -35.78
CA THR A 740 8.59 -1.78 -35.17
C THR A 740 7.42 -2.55 -35.75
N LEU A 741 7.75 -3.75 -36.22
CA LEU A 741 6.81 -4.74 -36.70
C LEU A 741 6.68 -5.82 -35.62
N ILE A 742 5.53 -5.87 -34.96
CA ILE A 742 5.26 -6.87 -33.92
C ILE A 742 4.29 -7.90 -34.46
N PHE A 743 4.78 -9.13 -34.51
CA PHE A 743 4.02 -10.31 -34.86
C PHE A 743 3.78 -11.15 -33.61
N TRP A 744 2.53 -11.48 -33.30
CA TRP A 744 2.22 -12.26 -32.11
C TRP A 744 1.17 -13.34 -32.38
N GLU A 745 1.44 -14.55 -31.88
CA GLU A 745 0.46 -15.62 -31.79
C GLU A 745 -0.59 -15.30 -30.73
N GLY A 746 -1.88 -15.56 -30.98
CA GLY A 746 -2.99 -15.10 -30.13
C GLY A 746 -2.98 -15.58 -28.67
N HIS A 747 -2.05 -15.12 -27.84
CA HIS A 747 -2.10 -15.37 -26.41
C HIS A 747 -3.13 -14.44 -25.77
N ARG A 748 -3.62 -14.82 -24.59
CA ARG A 748 -4.67 -14.05 -23.91
C ARG A 748 -4.08 -12.74 -23.38
N ALA A 749 -4.90 -11.67 -23.40
CA ALA A 749 -4.53 -10.40 -22.79
C ALA A 749 -4.06 -10.62 -21.34
N GLY A 750 -2.80 -10.29 -21.06
CA GLY A 750 -2.17 -10.52 -19.75
C GLY A 750 -1.20 -11.70 -19.68
N SER A 751 -0.86 -12.35 -20.80
CA SER A 751 0.33 -13.23 -20.85
C SER A 751 1.63 -12.41 -20.71
N GLU A 752 2.72 -13.00 -20.18
CA GLU A 752 4.04 -12.34 -20.12
C GLU A 752 4.50 -11.84 -21.50
N VAL A 753 4.17 -12.59 -22.55
CA VAL A 753 4.40 -12.21 -23.95
C VAL A 753 3.66 -10.91 -24.34
N SER A 754 2.44 -10.70 -23.84
CA SER A 754 1.72 -9.42 -24.01
C SER A 754 2.41 -8.26 -23.29
N TYR A 755 3.02 -8.52 -22.12
CA TYR A 755 3.80 -7.52 -21.39
C TYR A 755 5.11 -7.18 -22.11
N ILE A 756 5.81 -8.19 -22.64
CA ILE A 756 7.02 -8.03 -23.47
C ILE A 756 6.71 -7.18 -24.70
N SER A 757 5.62 -7.49 -25.42
CA SER A 757 5.14 -6.69 -26.55
C SER A 757 4.91 -5.23 -26.14
N ALA A 758 4.13 -5.00 -25.09
CA ALA A 758 3.79 -3.64 -24.64
C ALA A 758 5.04 -2.85 -24.19
N ALA A 759 6.01 -3.52 -23.56
CA ALA A 759 7.27 -2.91 -23.16
C ALA A 759 8.12 -2.50 -24.36
N ALA A 760 8.30 -3.39 -25.34
CA ALA A 760 9.02 -3.10 -26.57
C ALA A 760 8.39 -1.92 -27.32
N GLU A 761 7.06 -1.90 -27.44
CA GLU A 761 6.35 -0.79 -28.10
C GLU A 761 6.52 0.55 -27.41
N ALA A 762 6.40 0.58 -26.09
CA ALA A 762 6.59 1.81 -25.33
C ALA A 762 8.01 2.36 -25.53
N MET A 763 9.02 1.49 -25.62
CA MET A 763 10.41 1.90 -25.89
C MET A 763 10.58 2.49 -27.28
N VAL A 764 9.94 1.88 -28.29
CA VAL A 764 9.97 2.35 -29.69
C VAL A 764 9.27 3.70 -29.84
N LEU A 765 8.08 3.84 -29.26
CA LEU A 765 7.31 5.09 -29.29
C LEU A 765 8.04 6.22 -28.55
N ASN A 766 8.82 5.89 -27.52
CA ASN A 766 9.67 6.84 -26.81
C ASN A 766 11.03 7.07 -27.49
N ALA A 767 11.45 6.25 -28.46
CA ALA A 767 12.70 6.44 -29.18
C ALA A 767 12.76 7.79 -29.91
N VAL A 768 11.60 8.32 -30.33
CA VAL A 768 11.48 9.66 -30.94
C VAL A 768 12.04 10.75 -30.06
N GLU A 769 11.86 10.64 -28.74
CA GLU A 769 12.33 11.65 -27.79
C GLU A 769 13.85 11.59 -27.56
N ILE A 770 14.52 10.51 -27.99
CA ILE A 770 15.95 10.27 -27.76
C ILE A 770 16.76 10.47 -29.05
N SER A 771 16.30 9.91 -30.18
CA SER A 771 17.01 9.99 -31.46
C SER A 771 16.47 11.06 -32.41
N GLY A 772 15.30 11.64 -32.12
CA GLY A 772 14.59 12.52 -33.07
C GLY A 772 13.99 11.80 -34.28
N ALA A 773 14.28 10.51 -34.44
CA ALA A 773 13.75 9.67 -35.52
C ALA A 773 12.24 9.47 -35.35
N GLN A 774 11.50 9.46 -36.44
CA GLN A 774 10.05 9.21 -36.36
C GLN A 774 9.78 7.74 -36.05
N SER A 775 8.88 7.45 -35.11
CA SER A 775 8.56 6.06 -34.73
C SER A 775 7.15 5.65 -35.11
N ALA A 776 7.00 4.42 -35.57
CA ALA A 776 5.72 3.76 -35.74
C ALA A 776 5.75 2.32 -35.22
N VAL A 777 4.60 1.87 -34.73
CA VAL A 777 4.38 0.50 -34.29
C VAL A 777 3.25 -0.08 -35.11
N VAL A 778 3.50 -1.22 -35.76
CA VAL A 778 2.47 -1.96 -36.49
C VAL A 778 2.31 -3.34 -35.87
N ARG A 779 1.08 -3.64 -35.42
CA ARG A 779 0.72 -4.88 -34.73
C ARG A 779 -0.05 -5.83 -35.62
N PHE A 780 0.38 -7.09 -35.64
CA PHE A 780 -0.28 -8.18 -36.33
C PHE A 780 -0.53 -9.39 -35.42
N ARG A 781 -1.73 -9.95 -35.49
CA ARG A 781 -2.11 -11.19 -34.79
C ARG A 781 -2.04 -12.36 -35.78
N ARG A 782 -1.46 -13.50 -35.40
CA ARG A 782 -1.58 -14.75 -36.18
C ARG A 782 -3.06 -15.17 -36.20
N ILE A 783 -3.67 -15.17 -37.39
CA ILE A 783 -5.11 -15.37 -37.59
C ILE A 783 -5.48 -16.85 -37.84
N LEU A 784 -4.55 -17.68 -38.31
CA LEU A 784 -4.79 -19.09 -38.62
C LEU A 784 -4.19 -20.01 -37.55
N THR A 785 -5.03 -20.81 -36.90
CA THR A 785 -4.61 -21.89 -35.98
C THR A 785 -4.19 -23.13 -36.76
N GLU A 786 -3.38 -24.01 -36.15
CA GLU A 786 -3.02 -25.32 -36.77
C GLU A 786 -4.25 -26.16 -37.15
N GLU A 787 -5.37 -26.03 -36.44
CA GLU A 787 -6.63 -26.70 -36.78
C GLU A 787 -7.29 -26.14 -38.05
N MET A 788 -7.31 -24.82 -38.23
CA MET A 788 -7.77 -24.20 -39.49
C MET A 788 -6.87 -24.60 -40.66
N MET A 789 -5.57 -24.81 -40.41
CA MET A 789 -4.60 -25.27 -41.39
C MET A 789 -4.83 -26.73 -41.82
N ARG A 790 -5.21 -27.63 -40.90
CA ARG A 790 -5.54 -29.03 -41.23
C ARG A 790 -6.84 -29.14 -42.03
N GLY A 791 -7.81 -28.25 -41.79
CA GLY A 791 -9.07 -28.22 -42.54
C GLY A 791 -8.95 -27.66 -43.97
N MET A 792 -7.89 -26.91 -44.28
CA MET A 792 -7.63 -26.32 -45.61
C MET A 792 -6.73 -27.19 -46.51
N ALA A 793 -6.22 -28.31 -46.00
CA ALA A 793 -5.50 -29.29 -46.81
C ALA A 793 -6.51 -30.18 -47.54
N ASP A 794 -6.75 -29.92 -48.83
CA ASP A 794 -7.43 -30.87 -49.70
C ASP A 794 -6.49 -32.07 -49.97
N PRO A 795 -6.82 -33.30 -49.53
CA PRO A 795 -5.97 -34.46 -49.74
C PRO A 795 -5.81 -34.83 -51.23
N ALA A 796 -6.65 -34.28 -52.12
CA ALA A 796 -6.74 -34.74 -53.51
C ALA A 796 -5.86 -33.97 -54.51
N THR A 797 -5.39 -32.76 -54.21
CA THR A 797 -4.74 -31.90 -55.22
C THR A 797 -3.21 -31.81 -55.14
N GLY A 798 -2.58 -32.23 -54.02
CA GLY A 798 -1.12 -32.37 -53.93
C GLY A 798 -0.29 -31.12 -54.26
N THR A 799 -0.91 -29.95 -54.41
CA THR A 799 -0.25 -28.68 -54.74
C THR A 799 -0.10 -27.83 -53.49
N SER A 800 1.04 -27.15 -53.40
CA SER A 800 1.58 -26.38 -52.27
C SER A 800 0.77 -25.11 -51.93
N GLY A 801 -0.53 -25.24 -51.69
CA GLY A 801 -1.44 -24.14 -51.33
C GLY A 801 -1.30 -23.61 -49.91
N GLN A 802 -0.48 -24.23 -49.05
CA GLN A 802 -0.24 -23.76 -47.67
C GLN A 802 0.51 -22.43 -47.59
N GLY A 803 1.30 -22.06 -48.62
CA GLY A 803 2.11 -20.84 -48.62
C GLY A 803 1.37 -19.56 -49.02
N SER A 804 0.38 -19.64 -49.91
CA SER A 804 -0.15 -18.44 -50.62
C SER A 804 -1.01 -17.52 -49.75
N ALA A 805 -1.81 -18.07 -48.83
CA ALA A 805 -2.62 -17.28 -47.91
C ALA A 805 -1.78 -16.65 -46.79
N PHE A 806 -0.73 -17.35 -46.34
CA PHE A 806 0.19 -16.88 -45.32
C PHE A 806 1.03 -15.70 -45.86
N GLU A 807 1.65 -15.91 -47.02
CA GLU A 807 2.46 -14.89 -47.71
C GLU A 807 1.62 -13.65 -48.06
N PHE A 808 0.34 -13.82 -48.42
CA PHE A 808 -0.56 -12.69 -48.68
C PHE A 808 -0.82 -11.83 -47.43
N ILE A 809 -1.12 -12.43 -46.28
CA ILE A 809 -1.39 -11.69 -45.03
C ILE A 809 -0.11 -11.02 -44.50
N GLU A 810 1.02 -11.72 -44.54
CA GLU A 810 2.31 -11.13 -44.16
C GLU A 810 2.72 -10.00 -45.12
N ARG A 811 2.40 -10.11 -46.41
CA ARG A 811 2.65 -9.05 -47.39
C ARG A 811 1.79 -7.81 -47.15
N GLU A 812 0.52 -7.96 -46.82
CA GLU A 812 -0.32 -6.83 -46.40
C GLU A 812 0.24 -6.16 -45.14
N ALA A 813 0.75 -6.97 -44.21
CA ALA A 813 1.35 -6.48 -42.97
C ALA A 813 2.62 -5.65 -43.20
N VAL A 814 3.51 -6.18 -44.04
CA VAL A 814 4.71 -5.51 -44.51
C VAL A 814 4.36 -4.23 -45.25
N THR A 815 3.37 -4.26 -46.15
CA THR A 815 2.98 -3.07 -46.92
C THR A 815 2.44 -1.95 -46.03
N ALA A 816 1.64 -2.27 -45.01
CA ALA A 816 1.20 -1.29 -44.03
C ALA A 816 2.37 -0.66 -43.26
N ALA A 817 3.38 -1.45 -42.91
CA ALA A 817 4.57 -0.98 -42.22
C ALA A 817 5.46 -0.08 -43.09
N LEU A 818 5.70 -0.48 -44.34
CA LEU A 818 6.44 0.32 -45.33
C LEU A 818 5.75 1.66 -45.59
N LYS A 819 4.42 1.64 -45.76
CA LYS A 819 3.62 2.86 -45.96
C LYS A 819 3.68 3.79 -44.75
N THR A 820 3.67 3.24 -43.55
CA THR A 820 3.74 4.04 -42.31
C THR A 820 5.12 4.68 -42.16
N ALA A 821 6.17 3.95 -42.47
CA ALA A 821 7.55 4.43 -42.48
C ALA A 821 7.77 5.53 -43.53
N ALA A 822 7.23 5.38 -44.75
CA ALA A 822 7.36 6.37 -45.81
C ALA A 822 6.59 7.68 -45.54
N ARG A 823 5.38 7.58 -44.96
CA ARG A 823 4.48 8.73 -44.77
C ARG A 823 4.72 9.54 -43.51
N ASN A 824 5.74 9.21 -42.71
CA ASN A 824 6.16 10.01 -41.57
C ASN A 824 5.00 10.34 -40.58
N ARG A 825 4.18 9.34 -40.21
CA ARG A 825 3.07 9.51 -39.26
C ARG A 825 3.37 8.83 -37.92
N LYS A 826 3.35 9.59 -36.81
CA LYS A 826 3.28 9.03 -35.45
C LYS A 826 1.95 8.29 -35.27
N ARG A 827 1.93 6.97 -35.46
CA ARG A 827 0.73 6.14 -35.29
C ARG A 827 1.08 4.76 -34.72
N VAL A 828 0.20 4.28 -33.85
CA VAL A 828 0.07 2.84 -33.58
C VAL A 828 -1.01 2.34 -34.54
N LEU A 829 -0.62 1.52 -35.51
CA LEU A 829 -1.54 0.90 -36.44
C LEU A 829 -1.90 -0.50 -35.95
N LEU A 830 -3.15 -0.65 -35.52
CA LEU A 830 -3.78 -1.92 -35.24
C LEU A 830 -4.45 -2.41 -36.52
N VAL A 831 -3.92 -3.47 -37.13
CA VAL A 831 -4.63 -4.15 -38.21
C VAL A 831 -5.76 -4.98 -37.58
N PRO A 832 -7.03 -4.75 -37.97
CA PRO A 832 -8.18 -5.24 -37.22
C PRO A 832 -8.23 -6.76 -37.11
N LYS A 833 -8.89 -7.20 -36.04
CA LYS A 833 -9.25 -8.59 -35.78
C LYS A 833 -10.05 -9.13 -36.99
N VAL A 834 -9.52 -10.16 -37.64
CA VAL A 834 -10.16 -10.82 -38.79
C VAL A 834 -11.41 -11.62 -38.37
N ASP A 835 -11.59 -11.87 -37.06
CA ASP A 835 -12.79 -12.48 -36.50
C ASP A 835 -14.01 -11.57 -36.69
N GLY A 836 -14.72 -11.77 -37.81
CA GLY A 836 -15.95 -11.09 -38.18
C GLY A 836 -15.94 -10.36 -39.53
N LEU A 837 -14.77 -10.16 -40.15
CA LEU A 837 -14.65 -9.46 -41.45
C LEU A 837 -14.73 -10.39 -42.67
N PHE A 838 -14.50 -11.69 -42.48
CA PHE A 838 -14.65 -12.67 -43.55
C PHE A 838 -15.76 -13.64 -43.18
N SER A 839 -16.92 -13.46 -43.80
CA SER A 839 -17.85 -14.58 -43.97
C SER A 839 -17.09 -15.74 -44.63
N GLU A 840 -17.51 -16.98 -44.40
CA GLU A 840 -16.94 -18.16 -45.08
C GLU A 840 -16.90 -17.96 -46.62
N GLY A 841 -17.85 -17.19 -47.17
CA GLY A 841 -17.89 -16.76 -48.57
C GLY A 841 -16.85 -15.70 -48.97
N THR A 842 -16.34 -14.88 -48.04
CA THR A 842 -15.27 -13.91 -48.30
C THR A 842 -13.90 -14.58 -48.24
N VAL A 843 -13.70 -15.56 -47.34
CA VAL A 843 -12.50 -16.42 -47.35
C VAL A 843 -12.43 -17.21 -48.67
N ARG A 844 -13.56 -17.78 -49.12
CA ARG A 844 -13.66 -18.42 -50.45
C ARG A 844 -13.34 -17.47 -51.60
N ARG A 845 -13.74 -16.20 -51.53
CA ARG A 845 -13.40 -15.19 -52.55
C ARG A 845 -11.94 -14.78 -52.54
N ILE A 846 -11.30 -14.69 -51.37
CA ILE A 846 -9.85 -14.45 -51.27
C ILE A 846 -9.08 -15.63 -51.87
N LEU A 847 -9.47 -16.86 -51.54
CA LEU A 847 -8.86 -18.05 -52.10
C LEU A 847 -9.09 -18.15 -53.62
N ALA A 848 -10.27 -17.77 -54.11
CA ALA A 848 -10.56 -17.69 -55.54
C ALA A 848 -9.77 -16.56 -56.24
N SER A 849 -9.54 -15.43 -55.58
CA SER A 849 -8.71 -14.32 -56.10
C SER A 849 -7.23 -14.68 -56.11
N ALA A 850 -6.75 -15.43 -55.10
CA ALA A 850 -5.39 -15.96 -55.06
C ALA A 850 -5.18 -17.05 -56.14
N ALA A 851 -6.16 -17.91 -56.37
CA ALA A 851 -6.14 -18.89 -57.47
C ALA A 851 -6.21 -18.22 -58.86
N ALA A 852 -6.98 -17.13 -58.99
CA ALA A 852 -7.05 -16.33 -60.22
C ALA A 852 -5.74 -15.59 -60.53
N HIS A 853 -5.00 -15.13 -59.51
CA HIS A 853 -3.63 -14.59 -59.68
C HIS A 853 -2.59 -15.65 -60.06
N GLN A 854 -2.88 -16.94 -59.87
CA GLN A 854 -2.02 -18.07 -60.25
C GLN A 854 -2.45 -18.78 -61.55
N GLY A 855 -3.52 -18.32 -62.22
CA GLY A 855 -3.93 -18.83 -63.53
C GLY A 855 -4.66 -20.18 -63.52
N THR A 856 -5.18 -20.64 -62.38
CA THR A 856 -5.92 -21.92 -62.26
C THR A 856 -7.39 -21.70 -61.93
N GLU A 857 -8.31 -22.14 -62.80
CA GLU A 857 -9.76 -22.10 -62.56
C GLU A 857 -10.19 -23.05 -61.44
N PRO A 858 -11.05 -22.64 -60.49
CA PRO A 858 -11.58 -23.54 -59.48
C PRO A 858 -12.82 -24.29 -59.99
N LYS A 859 -12.74 -25.63 -60.08
CA LYS A 859 -13.92 -26.49 -60.25
C LYS A 859 -14.73 -26.51 -58.95
N ALA A 860 -16.00 -26.14 -59.03
CA ALA A 860 -16.96 -26.17 -57.93
C ALA A 860 -17.22 -27.61 -57.45
N ALA A 861 -17.00 -27.87 -56.16
CA ALA A 861 -17.45 -29.08 -55.49
C ALA A 861 -18.60 -28.74 -54.54
N GLU A 862 -19.75 -29.38 -54.76
CA GLU A 862 -20.95 -29.34 -53.94
C GLU A 862 -20.67 -29.95 -52.56
N LEU A 863 -20.87 -29.18 -51.49
CA LEU A 863 -20.96 -29.69 -50.12
C LEU A 863 -22.16 -29.00 -49.46
N GLY A 864 -23.13 -29.83 -49.08
CA GLY A 864 -24.53 -29.47 -48.86
C GLY A 864 -24.86 -28.64 -47.62
N GLU A 865 -26.00 -27.95 -47.74
CA GLU A 865 -26.74 -27.33 -46.65
C GLU A 865 -27.11 -28.36 -45.58
N ASN A 866 -26.59 -28.23 -44.35
CA ASN A 866 -27.32 -28.50 -43.09
C ASN A 866 -26.39 -28.43 -41.86
N SER A 867 -26.36 -27.29 -41.16
CA SER A 867 -26.41 -27.27 -39.69
C SER A 867 -26.62 -25.85 -39.17
N LYS A 868 -27.87 -25.53 -38.83
CA LYS A 868 -28.30 -24.35 -38.07
C LYS A 868 -27.88 -24.49 -36.60
N ARG A 869 -27.17 -23.50 -36.02
CA ARG A 869 -27.47 -22.85 -34.72
C ARG A 869 -26.45 -21.73 -34.37
N PRO A 870 -26.89 -20.61 -33.78
CA PRO A 870 -26.06 -19.42 -33.53
C PRO A 870 -25.40 -19.45 -32.14
N LEU A 871 -24.20 -18.88 -32.02
CA LEU A 871 -23.51 -18.67 -30.73
C LEU A 871 -23.58 -17.18 -30.34
N PHE A 872 -24.67 -16.85 -29.65
CA PHE A 872 -24.96 -15.72 -28.75
C PHE A 872 -25.24 -14.29 -29.29
N PRO A 873 -26.10 -13.52 -28.58
CA PRO A 873 -26.94 -12.45 -29.14
C PRO A 873 -26.41 -11.03 -28.88
N ALA A 874 -26.80 -10.13 -29.78
CA ALA A 874 -26.63 -8.69 -29.65
C ALA A 874 -27.73 -8.09 -28.78
N GLU A 875 -27.38 -7.24 -27.80
CA GLU A 875 -28.29 -6.23 -27.29
C GLU A 875 -27.54 -4.95 -26.91
N THR A 876 -28.13 -3.85 -27.38
CA THR A 876 -27.70 -2.46 -27.47
C THR A 876 -27.87 -1.66 -26.17
N LEU A 877 -26.99 -0.68 -25.91
CA LEU A 877 -27.33 0.55 -25.16
C LEU A 877 -26.60 1.76 -25.77
N LYS A 878 -27.34 2.84 -25.99
CA LYS A 878 -27.06 4.01 -26.84
C LYS A 878 -26.17 5.09 -26.18
N PRO A 879 -25.51 5.96 -26.97
CA PRO A 879 -24.76 7.12 -26.50
C PRO A 879 -25.62 8.41 -26.51
N SER A 880 -25.71 9.10 -25.37
CA SER A 880 -26.11 10.51 -25.28
C SER A 880 -25.82 11.06 -23.90
N GLU A 881 -24.80 11.92 -23.79
CA GLU A 881 -24.89 13.29 -23.24
C GLU A 881 -23.48 13.88 -23.03
N ILE A 882 -23.32 15.07 -23.62
CA ILE A 882 -22.10 15.85 -23.80
C ILE A 882 -22.07 16.95 -22.72
N HIS A 883 -20.85 17.36 -22.32
CA HIS A 883 -20.36 18.73 -22.00
C HIS A 883 -19.33 18.66 -20.85
N GLY A 884 -18.17 19.31 -20.84
CA GLY A 884 -17.52 20.29 -21.73
C GLY A 884 -16.25 20.83 -21.03
N PHE A 885 -15.40 21.55 -21.79
CA PHE A 885 -14.26 22.41 -21.38
C PHE A 885 -12.94 21.72 -20.93
N GLU A 886 -11.73 22.10 -21.34
CA GLU A 886 -11.19 23.11 -22.28
C GLU A 886 -9.68 22.81 -22.49
N GLU A 887 -9.11 23.25 -23.62
CA GLU A 887 -7.66 23.15 -23.94
C GLU A 887 -6.80 24.06 -23.06
N VAL A 888 -5.65 23.57 -22.58
CA VAL A 888 -4.47 24.42 -22.29
C VAL A 888 -3.19 23.70 -22.75
N THR A 889 -2.38 24.47 -23.47
CA THR A 889 -1.15 24.18 -24.22
C THR A 889 0.09 23.85 -23.36
N SER A 890 1.06 23.17 -23.98
CA SER A 890 2.37 22.74 -23.43
C SER A 890 3.32 23.88 -23.02
N PRO A 891 4.44 23.62 -22.29
CA PRO A 891 5.72 23.36 -23.01
C PRO A 891 6.73 22.36 -22.35
N ILE A 892 7.33 21.50 -23.19
CA ILE A 892 8.77 21.15 -23.37
C ILE A 892 9.67 20.74 -22.16
N PHE A 893 10.04 19.43 -22.14
CA PHE A 893 11.28 18.67 -21.69
C PHE A 893 12.03 18.98 -20.36
N PRO A 894 12.73 18.01 -19.67
CA PRO A 894 13.42 16.79 -20.17
C PRO A 894 13.18 15.49 -19.33
N ALA A 895 12.58 14.44 -19.90
CA ALA A 895 12.26 13.21 -19.15
C ALA A 895 12.65 11.88 -19.82
N SER A 896 13.15 11.91 -21.06
CA SER A 896 13.21 10.72 -21.93
C SER A 896 14.23 9.65 -21.51
N THR A 897 15.42 10.04 -21.02
CA THR A 897 16.45 9.08 -20.57
C THR A 897 16.16 8.46 -19.20
N LYS A 898 15.53 9.20 -18.27
CA LYS A 898 15.10 8.67 -16.96
C LYS A 898 13.92 7.71 -17.08
N LEU A 899 13.04 7.90 -18.06
CA LEU A 899 11.88 7.04 -18.30
C LEU A 899 12.27 5.67 -18.85
N LEU A 900 13.24 5.62 -19.77
CA LEU A 900 13.79 4.38 -20.30
C LEU A 900 14.53 3.58 -19.21
N GLU A 901 15.32 4.28 -18.39
CA GLU A 901 16.04 3.67 -17.27
C GLU A 901 15.09 3.20 -16.16
N ALA A 902 13.97 3.90 -15.93
CA ALA A 902 12.92 3.50 -15.00
C ALA A 902 12.15 2.26 -15.50
N ALA A 903 11.82 2.19 -16.80
CA ALA A 903 11.11 1.05 -17.39
C ALA A 903 11.97 -0.23 -17.35
N SER A 904 13.26 -0.12 -17.69
CA SER A 904 14.23 -1.23 -17.61
C SER A 904 14.50 -1.68 -16.16
N ARG A 905 14.62 -0.74 -15.22
CA ARG A 905 14.80 -1.03 -13.79
C ARG A 905 13.54 -1.57 -13.10
N LEU A 906 12.33 -1.19 -13.55
CA LEU A 906 11.07 -1.72 -13.00
C LEU A 906 10.84 -3.18 -13.39
N ALA A 907 11.26 -3.59 -14.58
CA ALA A 907 11.18 -4.99 -14.99
C ALA A 907 12.20 -5.90 -14.28
N LEU A 908 13.36 -5.36 -13.92
CA LEU A 908 14.34 -6.05 -13.06
C LEU A 908 13.84 -6.20 -11.60
N ALA A 909 12.86 -5.39 -11.19
CA ALA A 909 12.39 -5.29 -9.80
C ALA A 909 11.28 -6.30 -9.42
N SER A 910 11.04 -7.36 -10.21
CA SER A 910 10.12 -8.45 -9.86
C SER A 910 10.62 -9.36 -8.72
N LYS A 911 11.84 -9.12 -8.22
CA LYS A 911 12.26 -9.57 -6.89
C LYS A 911 12.88 -8.42 -6.10
N ILE A 912 12.02 -7.72 -5.33
CA ILE A 912 12.37 -6.96 -4.14
C ILE A 912 13.22 -5.69 -4.40
N GLU A 913 12.69 -4.61 -5.02
CA GLU A 913 13.12 -3.21 -4.71
C GLU A 913 12.43 -2.03 -5.44
N ALA A 914 11.22 -2.22 -6.00
CA ALA A 914 10.52 -1.16 -6.76
C ALA A 914 10.26 0.17 -6.00
N ARG A 915 10.31 0.17 -4.66
CA ARG A 915 10.02 1.36 -3.83
C ARG A 915 11.20 2.29 -3.62
N LYS A 916 12.45 1.84 -3.85
CA LYS A 916 13.64 2.68 -3.69
C LYS A 916 13.81 3.61 -4.89
N ILE A 917 13.81 3.10 -6.11
CA ILE A 917 14.35 3.79 -7.30
C ILE A 917 13.51 5.01 -7.73
N ALA A 918 12.18 4.99 -7.51
CA ALA A 918 11.29 6.09 -7.92
C ALA A 918 11.56 7.43 -7.20
N MET A 919 12.09 7.42 -5.96
CA MET A 919 12.36 8.66 -5.22
C MET A 919 13.65 9.38 -5.65
N THR A 920 14.67 8.65 -6.11
CA THR A 920 15.96 9.27 -6.49
C THR A 920 15.86 10.03 -7.82
N ALA A 921 14.94 9.64 -8.70
CA ALA A 921 14.68 10.34 -9.96
C ALA A 921 13.99 11.70 -9.75
N PHE A 922 13.17 11.81 -8.70
CA PHE A 922 12.40 13.00 -8.33
C PHE A 922 13.25 14.05 -7.59
N GLU A 923 14.17 13.63 -6.72
CA GLU A 923 15.11 14.55 -6.04
C GLU A 923 16.08 15.25 -7.01
N MET A 924 16.51 14.58 -8.09
CA MET A 924 17.34 15.22 -9.12
C MET A 924 16.58 16.24 -9.99
N GLU A 925 15.25 16.15 -10.07
CA GLU A 925 14.44 17.12 -10.82
C GLU A 925 14.14 18.39 -10.00
N LEU A 926 14.11 18.27 -8.66
CA LEU A 926 13.98 19.41 -7.76
C LEU A 926 15.27 20.23 -7.62
N LEU A 927 16.45 19.59 -7.68
CA LEU A 927 17.73 20.32 -7.66
C LEU A 927 18.02 21.09 -8.96
N GLY A 928 17.44 20.67 -10.09
CA GLY A 928 17.55 21.39 -11.37
C GLY A 928 16.66 22.63 -11.49
N LYS A 929 15.58 22.73 -10.69
CA LYS A 929 14.64 23.87 -10.71
C LYS A 929 15.02 25.03 -9.78
N VAL A 930 16.06 24.87 -8.95
CA VAL A 930 16.59 25.95 -8.09
C VAL A 930 17.75 26.71 -8.77
N SER A 931 18.40 26.15 -9.80
CA SER A 931 19.51 26.83 -10.51
C SER A 931 19.08 27.67 -11.71
N THR A 932 17.81 27.62 -12.13
CA THR A 932 17.29 28.35 -13.30
C THR A 932 16.59 29.68 -12.96
N GLY A 933 16.54 30.06 -11.68
CA GLY A 933 16.00 31.35 -11.22
C GLY A 933 17.02 32.50 -11.08
N ILE A 934 18.30 32.31 -11.42
CA ILE A 934 19.38 33.31 -11.19
C ILE A 934 20.14 33.69 -12.48
N ARG A 935 19.61 33.40 -13.68
CA ARG A 935 20.20 33.90 -14.92
C ARG A 935 19.14 34.49 -15.83
N ASN A 936 18.76 35.73 -15.55
CA ASN A 936 18.27 36.71 -16.53
C ASN A 936 18.07 38.07 -15.83
N SER A 937 19.17 38.74 -15.51
CA SER A 937 19.22 40.21 -15.34
C SER A 937 20.69 40.64 -15.24
N SER A 938 21.38 40.65 -16.38
CA SER A 938 22.66 41.34 -16.48
C SER A 938 22.80 41.83 -17.90
N ASP A 939 22.18 42.96 -18.19
CA ASP A 939 22.78 44.02 -18.98
C ASP A 939 22.02 45.32 -18.71
N GLU A 940 22.81 46.38 -18.48
CA GLU A 940 22.52 47.82 -18.51
C GLU A 940 22.66 48.62 -17.20
N PHE A 941 23.60 49.58 -17.30
CA PHE A 941 23.82 50.84 -16.56
C PHE A 941 24.84 50.91 -15.39
N PRO A 942 25.52 52.06 -15.21
CA PRO A 942 26.99 52.13 -15.26
C PRO A 942 27.62 52.71 -13.98
N ASN A 943 28.96 52.80 -13.99
CA ASN A 943 29.80 53.56 -13.05
C ASN A 943 29.21 54.93 -12.65
N ASN A 944 29.04 55.17 -11.35
CA ASN A 944 29.71 56.24 -10.57
C ASN A 944 29.02 56.50 -9.22
N MET A 945 29.88 56.71 -8.21
CA MET A 945 29.65 57.15 -6.81
C MET A 945 29.13 56.14 -5.80
#